data_AF-A0A1S1T1Z3-F1
#
_entry.id   AF-A0A1S1T1Z3-F1
#
_cell.length_a   1.000
_cell.length_b   1.000
_cell.length_c   1.000
_cell.angle_alpha   90.00
_cell.angle_beta   90.00
_cell.angle_gamma   90.00
#
_symmetry.space_group_name_H-M   'P 1'
#
loop_
_entity.id
_entity.type
_entity.pdbx_description
1 polymer ?
#
loop_
_entity_poly.entity_id
_entity_poly.type
_entity_poly.pdbx_seq_one_letter_code
_entity_poly.pdbx_strand_id
1 'polypeptide(L)'
;MFIVGFSGGPQYSEINDEFAKLSPLYFHDAAAAIVKNGNPIFAIEEERLTRQKHTNRFPALAIRASIDAARCSIDEVEKFAFFFSETFFDVDLAKESAILGLKKREGVRDLLTKNISRALGAEINRQKIEFVPHHHAHAAATYFASGFPEALILVVDGNGESESLSIFSGVNGKINDVYSYPVSVSLGYFYRYATKLLGFSDFDEYKFMGLAPYGQAHKYFGLVSELYKFNVDGSYDLDITRLGDIAYNLGVLGQAEPPAPEWERKANFAAAIQQLLEVVIIDILSWWQSKLDLKHLCLAGGVAQNCVMNGVIAETKIFEKIFVHPSSHDAGAALGAAIYTASRQKSAIASFAVPYTPLLGPKLPQNDDIRREIEAWEGGMSIVECDDIFEAAADKIAQGKIIGWARGRSEFGPRALGNRSILGDPRPRENWQRINLAIKQRESFRPFAPAVLAEDFEAYFIPLPSNPNMDHMVFVARVREEKRAELGAVTHVNGTARVQVVAKSANSDFWRLISAFKKKTGCPVLLNTSFNNRYEPIVDDVADAIRTYLTTDLDCLCVGDNMAEKSVDIRSLIGTYSLKLSDAAWMEEITTVKHQRAVLKRAPSYSRELNSWQLARYLREFGGEFSLVAHLTDSVAARDRDKLMDEVFVLWRERFIDVRPERLAHLI
;
A
#
# COMPACT_ATOMS: atom_id res chain seq x y z
N MET A 1 28.75 4.09 6.34
CA MET A 1 28.03 2.81 6.38
C MET A 1 26.72 2.89 5.65
N PHE A 2 26.68 2.32 4.45
CA PHE A 2 25.44 2.08 3.71
C PHE A 2 24.98 0.65 3.96
N ILE A 3 23.70 0.50 4.31
CA ILE A 3 23.05 -0.80 4.44
C ILE A 3 21.78 -0.76 3.61
N VAL A 4 21.60 -1.77 2.76
CA VAL A 4 20.37 -2.00 2.02
C VAL A 4 19.57 -3.04 2.77
N GLY A 5 18.37 -2.73 3.24
CA GLY A 5 17.44 -3.72 3.76
C GLY A 5 16.37 -4.04 2.72
N PHE A 6 15.90 -5.28 2.66
CA PHE A 6 14.96 -5.71 1.64
C PHE A 6 14.02 -6.82 2.13
N SER A 7 12.82 -6.85 1.55
CA SER A 7 11.76 -7.83 1.80
C SER A 7 11.21 -8.40 0.50
N GLY A 8 10.46 -9.50 0.59
CA GLY A 8 9.90 -10.22 -0.55
C GLY A 8 10.46 -11.64 -0.71
N GLY A 9 9.90 -12.38 -1.66
CA GLY A 9 10.28 -13.76 -1.92
C GLY A 9 11.58 -13.89 -2.71
N PRO A 10 12.11 -15.11 -2.84
CA PRO A 10 13.38 -15.38 -3.51
C PRO A 10 13.20 -15.61 -5.02
N GLN A 11 11.95 -15.69 -5.50
CA GLN A 11 11.63 -15.87 -6.91
C GLN A 11 11.95 -14.60 -7.67
N TYR A 12 12.94 -14.66 -8.56
CA TYR A 12 13.31 -13.52 -9.39
C TYR A 12 12.17 -13.16 -10.36
N SER A 13 12.11 -11.89 -10.77
CA SER A 13 10.96 -11.34 -11.49
C SER A 13 10.86 -11.72 -12.98
N GLU A 14 11.80 -12.51 -13.52
CA GLU A 14 11.80 -12.94 -14.92
C GLU A 14 11.24 -14.37 -15.08
N ILE A 15 10.49 -14.59 -16.17
CA ILE A 15 9.66 -15.79 -16.41
C ILE A 15 10.47 -17.09 -16.64
N ASN A 16 11.78 -17.01 -16.91
CA ASN A 16 12.60 -18.16 -17.33
C ASN A 16 13.67 -18.61 -16.31
N ASP A 17 13.49 -18.33 -15.02
CA ASP A 17 14.42 -18.77 -13.98
C ASP A 17 14.20 -20.26 -13.61
N GLU A 18 15.26 -21.02 -13.30
CA GLU A 18 15.13 -22.37 -12.71
C GLU A 18 14.36 -22.33 -11.38
N PHE A 19 14.44 -21.19 -10.67
CA PHE A 19 13.67 -20.89 -9.47
C PHE A 19 12.22 -20.47 -9.72
N ALA A 20 11.79 -20.29 -10.98
CA ALA A 20 10.38 -20.04 -11.33
C ALA A 20 9.47 -21.23 -11.00
N LYS A 21 10.05 -22.40 -10.70
CA LYS A 21 9.33 -23.58 -10.21
C LYS A 21 8.99 -23.51 -8.72
N LEU A 22 9.70 -22.69 -7.93
CA LEU A 22 9.35 -22.50 -6.53
C LEU A 22 7.92 -21.96 -6.49
N SER A 23 7.05 -22.61 -5.70
CA SER A 23 5.78 -21.97 -5.36
C SER A 23 6.12 -20.59 -4.83
N PRO A 24 5.35 -19.54 -5.17
CA PRO A 24 5.51 -18.28 -4.50
C PRO A 24 5.39 -18.57 -3.01
N LEU A 25 6.49 -18.39 -2.28
CA LEU A 25 6.51 -18.55 -0.83
C LEU A 25 5.45 -17.59 -0.25
N TYR A 26 5.00 -17.83 0.98
CA TYR A 26 3.97 -17.03 1.65
C TYR A 26 4.43 -15.58 1.98
N PHE A 27 5.23 -14.96 1.13
CA PHE A 27 5.63 -13.56 1.21
C PHE A 27 4.72 -12.70 0.33
N HIS A 28 4.73 -11.41 0.61
CA HIS A 28 4.11 -10.35 -0.17
C HIS A 28 4.86 -9.05 0.14
N ASP A 29 4.43 -7.96 -0.50
CA ASP A 29 4.90 -6.60 -0.24
C ASP A 29 6.43 -6.46 -0.32
N ALA A 30 7.02 -7.01 -1.39
CA ALA A 30 8.44 -6.90 -1.66
C ALA A 30 8.86 -5.42 -1.72
N ALA A 31 9.97 -5.09 -1.07
CA ALA A 31 10.46 -3.72 -0.96
C ALA A 31 11.97 -3.69 -0.73
N ALA A 32 12.56 -2.51 -0.92
CA ALA A 32 13.92 -2.24 -0.50
C ALA A 32 14.06 -0.84 0.07
N ALA A 33 15.00 -0.68 0.98
CA ALA A 33 15.36 0.58 1.61
C ALA A 33 16.87 0.66 1.79
N ILE A 34 17.42 1.87 1.74
CA ILE A 34 18.83 2.13 2.02
C ILE A 34 18.97 3.17 3.11
N VAL A 35 19.84 2.86 4.07
CA VAL A 35 20.19 3.75 5.18
C VAL A 35 21.67 4.10 5.12
N LYS A 36 22.03 5.32 5.52
CA LYS A 36 23.41 5.74 5.76
C LYS A 36 23.61 6.07 7.22
N ASN A 37 24.48 5.31 7.87
CA ASN A 37 24.80 5.44 9.29
C ASN A 37 23.56 5.33 10.20
N GLY A 38 22.49 4.66 9.73
CA GLY A 38 21.21 4.57 10.42
C GLY A 38 20.09 5.44 9.88
N ASN A 39 20.41 6.48 9.11
CA ASN A 39 19.42 7.41 8.59
C ASN A 39 18.88 6.92 7.24
N PRO A 40 17.56 6.77 7.09
CA PRO A 40 16.91 6.44 5.82
C PRO A 40 17.24 7.48 4.74
N ILE A 41 17.66 7.01 3.57
CA ILE A 41 17.89 7.84 2.39
C ILE A 41 16.77 7.63 1.36
N PHE A 42 16.37 6.36 1.20
CA PHE A 42 15.41 5.95 0.19
C PHE A 42 14.73 4.65 0.61
N ALA A 43 13.46 4.50 0.26
CA ALA A 43 12.69 3.28 0.42
C ALA A 43 11.58 3.24 -0.63
N ILE A 44 11.36 2.08 -1.25
CA ILE A 44 10.30 1.89 -2.23
C ILE A 44 9.78 0.46 -2.20
N GLU A 45 8.50 0.29 -2.47
CA GLU A 45 7.86 -1.01 -2.68
C GLU A 45 8.04 -1.44 -4.14
N GLU A 46 8.41 -2.70 -4.39
CA GLU A 46 8.60 -3.28 -5.72
C GLU A 46 7.32 -3.19 -6.57
N GLU A 47 6.15 -3.21 -5.94
CA GLU A 47 4.88 -3.02 -6.65
C GLU A 47 4.78 -1.66 -7.35
N ARG A 48 5.41 -0.60 -6.80
CA ARG A 48 5.41 0.74 -7.41
C ARG A 48 6.15 0.74 -8.75
N LEU A 49 7.16 -0.13 -8.90
CA LEU A 49 8.02 -0.22 -10.08
C LEU A 49 7.50 -1.27 -11.08
N THR A 50 7.14 -2.45 -10.59
CA THR A 50 6.63 -3.55 -11.42
C THR A 50 5.18 -3.37 -11.85
N ARG A 51 4.45 -2.47 -11.19
CA ARG A 51 3.01 -2.25 -11.32
C ARG A 51 2.17 -3.49 -10.96
N GLN A 52 2.77 -4.47 -10.27
CA GLN A 52 2.14 -5.69 -9.76
C GLN A 52 1.83 -5.53 -8.27
N LYS A 53 0.54 -5.33 -7.94
CA LYS A 53 0.11 -5.16 -6.55
C LYS A 53 0.47 -6.37 -5.69
N HIS A 54 0.97 -6.10 -4.48
CA HIS A 54 1.37 -7.11 -3.49
C HIS A 54 2.36 -8.15 -4.05
N THR A 55 3.24 -7.72 -4.96
CA THR A 55 4.23 -8.60 -5.56
C THR A 55 5.06 -9.28 -4.47
N ASN A 56 5.18 -10.60 -4.60
CA ASN A 56 5.97 -11.46 -3.72
C ASN A 56 7.28 -11.91 -4.37
N ARG A 57 7.63 -11.31 -5.51
CA ARG A 57 8.89 -11.54 -6.22
C ARG A 57 10.04 -10.89 -5.47
N PHE A 58 11.25 -11.26 -5.86
CA PHE A 58 12.48 -10.64 -5.39
C PHE A 58 12.50 -9.15 -5.78
N PRO A 59 12.85 -8.23 -4.85
CA PRO A 59 12.77 -6.78 -5.04
C PRO A 59 13.94 -6.22 -5.87
N ALA A 60 14.15 -6.74 -7.08
CA ALA A 60 15.29 -6.39 -7.93
C ALA A 60 15.30 -4.90 -8.30
N LEU A 61 14.15 -4.35 -8.69
CA LEU A 61 14.05 -2.96 -9.12
C LEU A 61 14.20 -2.00 -7.94
N ALA A 62 13.60 -2.34 -6.78
CA ALA A 62 13.70 -1.54 -5.57
C ALA A 62 15.12 -1.51 -5.00
N ILE A 63 15.85 -2.63 -5.05
CA ILE A 63 17.27 -2.69 -4.65
C ILE A 63 18.11 -1.77 -5.55
N ARG A 64 17.92 -1.84 -6.88
CA ARG A 64 18.63 -0.96 -7.83
C ARG A 64 18.32 0.51 -7.58
N ALA A 65 17.03 0.85 -7.47
CA ALA A 65 16.58 2.21 -7.18
C ALA A 65 17.16 2.76 -5.85
N SER A 66 17.36 1.88 -4.85
CA SER A 66 17.99 2.26 -3.59
C SER A 66 19.45 2.67 -3.77
N ILE A 67 20.24 1.91 -4.53
CA ILE A 67 21.63 2.24 -4.83
C ILE A 67 21.72 3.54 -5.65
N ASP A 68 20.91 3.66 -6.70
CA ASP A 68 20.88 4.82 -7.57
C ASP A 68 20.52 6.11 -6.80
N ALA A 69 19.50 6.03 -5.93
CA ALA A 69 19.07 7.15 -5.11
C ALA A 69 20.12 7.58 -4.06
N ALA A 70 20.85 6.62 -3.50
CA ALA A 70 21.94 6.89 -2.55
C ALA A 70 23.22 7.43 -3.23
N ARG A 71 23.35 7.25 -4.56
CA ARG A 71 24.54 7.61 -5.34
C ARG A 71 25.81 7.00 -4.75
N CYS A 72 25.73 5.76 -4.27
CA CYS A 72 26.87 5.01 -3.74
C CYS A 72 27.25 3.89 -4.71
N SER A 73 28.52 3.49 -4.70
CA SER A 73 28.95 2.28 -5.39
C SER A 73 28.51 1.03 -4.62
N ILE A 74 28.49 -0.11 -5.30
CA ILE A 74 28.16 -1.41 -4.71
C ILE A 74 29.19 -1.79 -3.62
N ASP A 75 30.45 -1.36 -3.78
CA ASP A 75 31.51 -1.62 -2.81
C ASP A 75 31.31 -0.85 -1.50
N GLU A 76 30.70 0.34 -1.56
CA GLU A 76 30.35 1.16 -0.39
C GLU A 76 29.18 0.58 0.44
N VAL A 77 28.42 -0.38 -0.11
CA VAL A 77 27.38 -1.10 0.61
C VAL A 77 28.02 -2.14 1.51
N GLU A 78 27.87 -1.98 2.82
CA GLU A 78 28.48 -2.88 3.80
C GLU A 78 27.68 -4.16 3.99
N LYS A 79 26.34 -4.04 4.04
CA LYS A 79 25.42 -5.17 4.21
C LYS A 79 24.16 -5.04 3.37
N PHE A 80 23.64 -6.20 2.96
CA PHE A 80 22.31 -6.41 2.43
C PHE A 80 21.51 -7.20 3.48
N ALA A 81 20.58 -6.55 4.17
CA ALA A 81 19.82 -7.10 5.29
C ALA A 81 18.46 -7.63 4.83
N PHE A 82 18.29 -8.95 4.91
CA PHE A 82 17.04 -9.62 4.63
C PHE A 82 16.19 -9.76 5.90
N PHE A 83 14.90 -9.46 5.79
CA PHE A 83 13.95 -9.36 6.90
C PHE A 83 13.47 -10.68 7.54
N PHE A 84 14.13 -11.82 7.26
CA PHE A 84 13.82 -13.10 7.91
C PHE A 84 15.10 -13.79 8.38
N SER A 85 15.00 -14.72 9.33
CA SER A 85 16.14 -15.56 9.71
C SER A 85 16.57 -16.54 8.62
N GLU A 86 17.89 -16.76 8.50
CA GLU A 86 18.48 -17.69 7.52
C GLU A 86 17.96 -19.12 7.70
N THR A 87 17.92 -19.59 8.96
CA THR A 87 17.52 -20.95 9.31
C THR A 87 16.07 -21.25 8.98
N PHE A 88 15.15 -20.31 9.27
CA PHE A 88 13.74 -20.48 8.94
C PHE A 88 13.57 -20.65 7.43
N PHE A 89 14.21 -19.78 6.67
CA PHE A 89 14.06 -19.75 5.23
C PHE A 89 14.73 -20.95 4.54
N ASP A 90 15.89 -21.41 5.03
CA ASP A 90 16.52 -22.63 4.53
C ASP A 90 15.62 -23.87 4.74
N VAL A 91 14.92 -23.94 5.87
CA VAL A 91 13.98 -25.03 6.15
C VAL A 91 12.80 -24.97 5.18
N ASP A 92 12.22 -23.80 4.93
CA ASP A 92 11.09 -23.66 4.03
C ASP A 92 11.47 -23.89 2.55
N LEU A 93 12.61 -23.36 2.11
CA LEU A 93 13.18 -23.69 0.79
C LEU A 93 13.43 -25.20 0.64
N ALA A 94 13.89 -25.88 1.69
CA ALA A 94 14.13 -27.32 1.64
C ALA A 94 12.83 -28.12 1.50
N LYS A 95 11.74 -27.69 2.17
CA LYS A 95 10.41 -28.29 2.03
C LYS A 95 9.87 -28.11 0.61
N GLU A 96 9.87 -26.87 0.11
CA GLU A 96 9.41 -26.55 -1.25
C GLU A 96 10.21 -27.31 -2.31
N SER A 97 11.53 -27.32 -2.18
CA SER A 97 12.40 -28.08 -3.09
C SER A 97 12.07 -29.58 -3.10
N ALA A 98 11.70 -30.14 -1.94
CA ALA A 98 11.29 -31.54 -1.84
C ALA A 98 9.93 -31.79 -2.51
N ILE A 99 8.94 -30.90 -2.30
CA ILE A 99 7.62 -30.96 -2.93
C ILE A 99 7.74 -30.92 -4.46
N LEU A 100 8.65 -30.09 -4.96
CA LEU A 100 8.88 -29.90 -6.40
C LEU A 100 9.83 -30.93 -7.01
N GLY A 101 10.39 -31.84 -6.22
CA GLY A 101 11.33 -32.88 -6.70
C GLY A 101 12.67 -32.34 -7.20
N LEU A 102 13.12 -31.19 -6.70
CA LEU A 102 14.40 -30.60 -7.10
C LEU A 102 15.58 -31.45 -6.59
N LYS A 103 16.51 -31.77 -7.49
CA LYS A 103 17.69 -32.61 -7.19
C LYS A 103 18.82 -31.85 -6.50
N LYS A 104 18.87 -30.53 -6.65
CA LYS A 104 19.86 -29.65 -6.04
C LYS A 104 19.14 -28.68 -5.11
N ARG A 105 19.69 -28.50 -3.91
CA ARG A 105 19.23 -27.51 -2.94
C ARG A 105 20.29 -26.43 -2.83
N GLU A 106 19.86 -25.19 -2.94
CA GLU A 106 20.69 -24.02 -2.69
C GLU A 106 20.22 -23.37 -1.39
N GLY A 107 21.14 -22.96 -0.52
CA GLY A 107 20.79 -22.23 0.69
C GLY A 107 20.33 -20.81 0.35
N VAL A 108 19.47 -20.25 1.17
CA VAL A 108 18.88 -18.92 0.97
C VAL A 108 19.95 -17.85 0.78
N ARG A 109 21.05 -17.90 1.52
CA ARG A 109 22.15 -16.94 1.38
C ARG A 109 22.75 -16.94 -0.02
N ASP A 110 22.93 -18.11 -0.62
CA ASP A 110 23.51 -18.22 -1.97
C ASP A 110 22.50 -17.77 -3.03
N LEU A 111 21.23 -18.12 -2.85
CA LEU A 111 20.13 -17.67 -3.70
C LEU A 111 19.99 -16.14 -3.69
N LEU A 112 19.93 -15.53 -2.51
CA LEU A 112 19.87 -14.07 -2.35
C LEU A 112 21.13 -13.40 -2.90
N THR A 113 22.32 -13.97 -2.66
CA THR A 113 23.59 -13.44 -3.22
C THR A 113 23.54 -13.39 -4.74
N LYS A 114 23.07 -14.45 -5.39
CA LYS A 114 22.91 -14.50 -6.85
C LYS A 114 21.88 -13.49 -7.35
N ASN A 115 20.72 -13.42 -6.69
CA ASN A 115 19.66 -12.50 -7.07
C ASN A 115 20.09 -11.03 -6.97
N ILE A 116 20.78 -10.65 -5.89
CA ILE A 116 21.35 -9.30 -5.73
C ILE A 116 22.43 -9.07 -6.78
N SER A 117 23.31 -10.06 -7.02
CA SER A 117 24.37 -9.93 -8.03
C SER A 117 23.80 -9.70 -9.44
N ARG A 118 22.73 -10.42 -9.78
CA ARG A 118 21.98 -10.25 -11.03
C ARG A 118 21.29 -8.89 -11.09
N ALA A 119 20.61 -8.48 -10.02
CA ALA A 119 19.90 -7.22 -9.95
C ALA A 119 20.82 -6.01 -10.12
N LEU A 120 22.06 -6.10 -9.62
CA LEU A 120 23.05 -5.03 -9.66
C LEU A 120 24.07 -5.16 -10.82
N GLY A 121 24.10 -6.30 -11.51
CA GLY A 121 25.08 -6.56 -12.58
C GLY A 121 26.53 -6.66 -12.08
N ALA A 122 26.73 -7.03 -10.80
CA ALA A 122 28.05 -7.14 -10.19
C ALA A 122 28.11 -8.30 -9.20
N GLU A 123 29.28 -8.90 -9.01
CA GLU A 123 29.44 -10.00 -8.04
C GLU A 123 29.38 -9.49 -6.59
N ILE A 124 28.47 -10.06 -5.79
CA ILE A 124 28.31 -9.73 -4.38
C ILE A 124 28.97 -10.78 -3.50
N ASN A 125 29.77 -10.34 -2.54
CA ASN A 125 30.29 -11.22 -1.51
C ASN A 125 29.14 -11.70 -0.59
N ARG A 126 28.90 -13.01 -0.53
CA ARG A 126 27.86 -13.64 0.31
C ARG A 126 27.92 -13.29 1.80
N GLN A 127 29.09 -12.85 2.30
CA GLN A 127 29.28 -12.39 3.68
C GLN A 127 28.64 -11.00 3.95
N LYS A 128 28.32 -10.25 2.87
CA LYS A 128 27.54 -9.02 2.97
C LYS A 128 26.05 -9.29 3.23
N ILE A 129 25.55 -10.51 3.06
CA ILE A 129 24.16 -10.84 3.37
C ILE A 129 24.00 -10.94 4.90
N GLU A 130 23.06 -10.19 5.44
CA GLU A 130 22.66 -10.21 6.85
C GLU A 130 21.21 -10.68 6.93
N PHE A 131 20.88 -11.46 7.96
CA PHE A 131 19.53 -11.95 8.19
C PHE A 131 19.02 -11.35 9.51
N VAL A 132 17.84 -10.74 9.47
CA VAL A 132 17.20 -10.07 10.60
C VAL A 132 15.90 -10.79 10.88
N PRO A 133 15.62 -11.24 12.12
CA PRO A 133 14.33 -11.85 12.42
C PRO A 133 13.15 -10.92 12.10
N HIS A 134 12.04 -11.46 11.61
CA HIS A 134 10.94 -10.69 11.03
C HIS A 134 10.36 -9.66 11.99
N HIS A 135 10.02 -10.08 13.21
CA HIS A 135 9.47 -9.17 14.21
C HIS A 135 10.52 -8.17 14.75
N HIS A 136 11.82 -8.48 14.73
CA HIS A 136 12.87 -7.50 15.06
C HIS A 136 13.00 -6.44 13.99
N ALA A 137 12.83 -6.79 12.71
CA ALA A 137 12.78 -5.82 11.62
C ALA A 137 11.58 -4.86 11.80
N HIS A 138 10.38 -5.39 12.02
CA HIS A 138 9.19 -4.58 12.34
C HIS A 138 9.39 -3.69 13.57
N ALA A 139 9.91 -4.24 14.66
CA ALA A 139 10.19 -3.49 15.89
C ALA A 139 11.19 -2.36 15.66
N ALA A 140 12.24 -2.59 14.87
CA ALA A 140 13.23 -1.58 14.53
C ALA A 140 12.64 -0.45 13.68
N ALA A 141 11.82 -0.77 12.67
CA ALA A 141 11.20 0.24 11.81
C ALA A 141 10.38 1.25 12.65
N THR A 142 9.59 0.77 13.61
CA THR A 142 8.74 1.63 14.44
C THR A 142 9.49 2.32 15.58
N TYR A 143 10.31 1.62 16.36
CA TYR A 143 10.97 2.19 17.53
C TYR A 143 11.95 3.31 17.18
N PHE A 144 12.83 3.09 16.20
CA PHE A 144 13.83 4.11 15.83
C PHE A 144 13.22 5.31 15.10
N ALA A 145 12.09 5.13 14.40
CA ALA A 145 11.34 6.22 13.78
C ALA A 145 10.54 7.06 14.79
N SER A 146 10.13 6.47 15.91
CA SER A 146 9.34 7.17 16.95
C SER A 146 10.10 8.31 17.64
N GLY A 147 11.44 8.21 17.68
CA GLY A 147 12.29 9.12 18.46
C GLY A 147 12.11 8.98 19.98
N PHE A 148 11.38 7.97 20.47
CA PHE A 148 11.19 7.75 21.90
C PHE A 148 12.45 7.17 22.54
N PRO A 149 12.87 7.68 23.73
CA PRO A 149 14.02 7.11 24.45
C PRO A 149 13.71 5.70 24.97
N GLU A 150 12.47 5.48 25.37
CA GLU A 150 11.94 4.19 25.80
C GLU A 150 10.50 4.00 25.33
N ALA A 151 10.14 2.76 24.99
CA ALA A 151 8.79 2.39 24.59
C ALA A 151 8.55 0.88 24.76
N LEU A 152 7.31 0.51 25.08
CA LEU A 152 6.81 -0.83 24.78
C LEU A 152 6.65 -0.92 23.27
N ILE A 153 7.22 -1.94 22.64
CA ILE A 153 7.06 -2.17 21.21
C ILE A 153 6.20 -3.40 21.04
N LEU A 154 5.07 -3.23 20.37
CA LEU A 154 4.13 -4.29 20.05
C LEU A 154 4.15 -4.50 18.53
N VAL A 155 4.62 -5.67 18.10
CA VAL A 155 4.49 -6.14 16.71
C VAL A 155 3.30 -7.08 16.65
N VAL A 156 2.28 -6.76 15.85
CA VAL A 156 1.07 -7.59 15.67
C VAL A 156 0.89 -7.89 14.19
N ASP A 157 1.06 -9.15 13.81
CA ASP A 157 1.16 -9.56 12.42
C ASP A 157 0.33 -10.81 12.08
N GLY A 158 0.34 -11.21 10.82
CA GLY A 158 -0.14 -12.52 10.40
C GLY A 158 0.75 -13.63 10.97
N ASN A 159 2.04 -13.57 10.63
CA ASN A 159 3.08 -14.49 11.07
C ASN A 159 4.48 -13.91 10.83
N GLY A 160 5.40 -14.18 11.74
CA GLY A 160 6.84 -14.17 11.49
C GLY A 160 7.34 -15.59 11.25
N GLU A 161 8.46 -15.95 11.87
CA GLU A 161 9.03 -17.29 11.80
C GLU A 161 8.19 -18.34 12.53
N SER A 162 7.71 -18.02 13.74
CA SER A 162 6.94 -18.94 14.59
C SER A 162 5.85 -18.25 15.43
N GLU A 163 5.93 -16.94 15.49
CA GLU A 163 5.13 -16.03 16.27
C GLU A 163 4.19 -15.20 15.39
N SER A 164 3.12 -14.68 15.96
CA SER A 164 2.20 -13.73 15.29
C SER A 164 2.09 -12.40 16.03
N LEU A 165 2.58 -12.35 17.26
CA LEU A 165 2.64 -11.14 18.06
C LEU A 165 3.90 -11.19 18.93
N SER A 166 4.62 -10.07 19.02
CA SER A 166 5.78 -9.94 19.91
C SER A 166 5.75 -8.65 20.71
N ILE A 167 6.15 -8.77 21.97
CA ILE A 167 6.38 -7.69 22.91
C ILE A 167 7.88 -7.51 23.06
N PHE A 168 8.35 -6.29 22.83
CA PHE A 168 9.72 -5.89 23.11
C PHE A 168 9.73 -4.68 24.05
N SER A 169 10.85 -4.52 24.75
CA SER A 169 11.21 -3.26 25.40
C SER A 169 12.25 -2.53 24.56
N GLY A 170 11.90 -1.35 24.06
CA GLY A 170 12.83 -0.42 23.45
C GLY A 170 13.39 0.49 24.53
N VAL A 171 14.69 0.44 24.84
CA VAL A 171 15.32 1.33 25.83
C VAL A 171 16.69 1.77 25.34
N ASN A 172 16.91 3.07 25.25
CA ASN A 172 18.18 3.68 24.86
C ASN A 172 18.76 3.12 23.54
N GLY A 173 17.90 2.97 22.53
CA GLY A 173 18.30 2.48 21.21
C GLY A 173 18.55 0.97 21.14
N LYS A 174 18.17 0.21 22.17
CA LYS A 174 18.20 -1.26 22.18
C LYS A 174 16.79 -1.82 22.20
N ILE A 175 16.58 -2.91 21.47
CA ILE A 175 15.34 -3.67 21.44
C ILE A 175 15.61 -4.99 22.16
N ASN A 176 14.90 -5.25 23.25
CA ASN A 176 15.02 -6.50 24.02
C ASN A 176 13.71 -7.28 23.94
N ASP A 177 13.81 -8.56 23.61
CA ASP A 177 12.71 -9.52 23.62
C ASP A 177 12.09 -9.62 25.03
N VAL A 178 10.76 -9.54 25.11
CA VAL A 178 10.00 -9.73 26.35
C VAL A 178 9.13 -10.98 26.26
N TYR A 179 8.32 -11.08 25.20
CA TYR A 179 7.39 -12.19 25.03
C TYR A 179 6.94 -12.31 23.57
N SER A 180 6.64 -13.53 23.12
CA SER A 180 6.07 -13.79 21.78
C SER A 180 4.92 -14.77 21.87
N TYR A 181 3.89 -14.55 21.06
CA TYR A 181 2.69 -15.37 20.97
C TYR A 181 2.75 -16.21 19.69
N PRO A 182 2.40 -17.50 19.74
CA PRO A 182 2.52 -18.39 18.58
C PRO A 182 1.55 -18.01 17.47
N VAL A 183 1.83 -18.45 16.24
CA VAL A 183 0.94 -18.24 15.08
C VAL A 183 -0.47 -18.81 15.27
N SER A 184 -0.64 -19.83 16.12
CA SER A 184 -1.94 -20.46 16.38
C SER A 184 -3.00 -19.51 16.97
N VAL A 185 -2.58 -18.41 17.58
CA VAL A 185 -3.47 -17.38 18.15
C VAL A 185 -3.39 -16.04 17.40
N SER A 186 -2.94 -16.08 16.14
CA SER A 186 -2.72 -14.89 15.30
C SER A 186 -3.96 -14.03 15.14
N LEU A 187 -3.87 -12.77 15.57
CA LEU A 187 -4.90 -11.76 15.35
C LEU A 187 -4.99 -11.35 13.86
N GLY A 188 -3.87 -11.42 13.12
CA GLY A 188 -3.87 -11.23 11.67
C GLY A 188 -4.68 -12.32 10.96
N TYR A 189 -4.48 -13.59 11.32
CA TYR A 189 -5.24 -14.69 10.73
C TYR A 189 -6.70 -14.71 11.18
N PHE A 190 -6.99 -14.35 12.42
CA PHE A 190 -8.35 -14.15 12.90
C PHE A 190 -9.12 -13.13 12.05
N TYR A 191 -8.53 -11.94 11.86
CA TYR A 191 -9.16 -10.85 11.11
C TYR A 191 -9.28 -11.17 9.61
N ARG A 192 -8.24 -11.79 9.03
CA ARG A 192 -8.25 -12.26 7.64
C ARG A 192 -9.29 -13.35 7.41
N TYR A 193 -9.45 -14.30 8.34
CA TYR A 193 -10.46 -15.34 8.22
C TYR A 193 -11.87 -14.76 8.29
N ALA A 194 -12.15 -13.85 9.23
CA ALA A 194 -13.41 -13.12 9.29
C ALA A 194 -13.71 -12.36 7.98
N THR A 195 -12.69 -11.72 7.41
CA THR A 195 -12.77 -11.01 6.13
C THR A 195 -13.19 -11.95 4.98
N LYS A 196 -12.56 -13.13 4.88
CA LYS A 196 -12.89 -14.14 3.87
C LYS A 196 -14.29 -14.75 4.04
N LEU A 197 -14.76 -14.91 5.27
CA LEU A 197 -16.11 -15.43 5.54
C LEU A 197 -17.19 -14.50 4.95
N LEU A 198 -16.97 -13.18 4.94
CA LEU A 198 -17.82 -12.20 4.26
C LEU A 198 -17.58 -12.11 2.75
N GLY A 199 -16.82 -13.04 2.17
CA GLY A 199 -16.55 -13.13 0.73
C GLY A 199 -15.55 -12.10 0.20
N PHE A 200 -14.86 -11.36 1.05
CA PHE A 200 -13.75 -10.49 0.62
C PHE A 200 -12.49 -11.31 0.30
N SER A 201 -11.57 -10.73 -0.45
CA SER A 201 -10.31 -11.39 -0.85
C SER A 201 -9.19 -11.19 0.18
N ASP A 202 -8.03 -11.83 -0.02
CA ASP A 202 -6.81 -11.42 0.68
C ASP A 202 -6.50 -9.93 0.39
N PHE A 203 -5.94 -9.22 1.37
CA PHE A 203 -5.65 -7.77 1.33
C PHE A 203 -6.89 -6.85 1.33
N ASP A 204 -8.08 -7.41 1.52
CA ASP A 204 -9.35 -6.65 1.64
C ASP A 204 -9.77 -6.39 3.11
N GLU A 205 -8.89 -6.61 4.09
CA GLU A 205 -9.17 -6.39 5.52
C GLU A 205 -9.61 -4.94 5.79
N TYR A 206 -9.08 -3.99 5.03
CA TYR A 206 -9.48 -2.58 5.08
C TYR A 206 -10.92 -2.32 4.59
N LYS A 207 -11.53 -3.24 3.83
CA LYS A 207 -12.97 -3.21 3.48
C LYS A 207 -13.82 -3.71 4.64
N PHE A 208 -13.40 -4.81 5.26
CA PHE A 208 -14.03 -5.34 6.48
C PHE A 208 -14.02 -4.29 7.59
N MET A 209 -12.88 -3.63 7.82
CA MET A 209 -12.75 -2.51 8.75
C MET A 209 -13.70 -1.35 8.42
N GLY A 210 -13.89 -1.04 7.13
CA GLY A 210 -14.83 0.02 6.70
C GLY A 210 -16.31 -0.37 6.79
N LEU A 211 -16.61 -1.67 6.86
CA LEU A 211 -17.96 -2.19 7.05
C LEU A 211 -18.39 -2.10 8.52
N ALA A 212 -17.47 -2.33 9.45
CA ALA A 212 -17.76 -2.40 10.90
C ALA A 212 -18.59 -1.21 11.45
N PRO A 213 -18.37 0.07 11.07
CA PRO A 213 -19.15 1.18 11.60
C PRO A 213 -20.63 1.21 11.19
N TYR A 214 -21.04 0.40 10.21
CA TYR A 214 -22.45 0.23 9.84
C TYR A 214 -23.19 -0.78 10.71
N GLY A 215 -22.46 -1.53 11.53
CA GLY A 215 -23.00 -2.57 12.39
C GLY A 215 -23.21 -2.13 13.84
N GLN A 216 -23.94 -2.98 14.55
CA GLN A 216 -24.21 -2.91 15.97
C GLN A 216 -23.55 -4.11 16.65
N ALA A 217 -22.31 -3.92 17.15
CA ALA A 217 -21.50 -5.00 17.69
C ALA A 217 -22.21 -5.82 18.79
N HIS A 218 -22.96 -5.15 19.68
CA HIS A 218 -23.69 -5.78 20.79
C HIS A 218 -24.65 -6.90 20.37
N LYS A 219 -25.10 -6.94 19.11
CA LYS A 219 -25.97 -8.01 18.59
C LYS A 219 -25.27 -9.37 18.59
N TYR A 220 -23.96 -9.41 18.31
CA TYR A 220 -23.20 -10.65 18.17
C TYR A 220 -21.96 -10.74 19.06
N PHE A 221 -21.62 -9.66 19.78
CA PHE A 221 -20.44 -9.63 20.64
C PHE A 221 -20.44 -10.73 21.70
N GLY A 222 -21.60 -11.07 22.29
CA GLY A 222 -21.69 -12.18 23.25
C GLY A 222 -21.17 -13.49 22.68
N LEU A 223 -21.59 -13.87 21.48
CA LEU A 223 -21.15 -15.11 20.80
C LEU A 223 -19.67 -15.04 20.39
N VAL A 224 -19.24 -13.91 19.83
CA VAL A 224 -17.87 -13.73 19.35
C VAL A 224 -16.88 -13.67 20.51
N SER A 225 -17.25 -13.08 21.65
CA SER A 225 -16.39 -12.97 22.82
C SER A 225 -16.03 -14.33 23.45
N GLU A 226 -16.85 -15.37 23.24
CA GLU A 226 -16.54 -16.74 23.69
C GLU A 226 -15.33 -17.37 22.99
N LEU A 227 -14.87 -16.77 21.88
CA LEU A 227 -13.67 -17.23 21.18
C LEU A 227 -12.39 -16.89 21.94
N TYR A 228 -12.45 -15.97 22.89
CA TYR A 228 -11.29 -15.35 23.52
C TYR A 228 -11.28 -15.54 25.04
N LYS A 229 -10.09 -15.78 25.57
CA LYS A 229 -9.84 -15.76 27.01
C LYS A 229 -8.43 -15.24 27.31
N PHE A 230 -8.34 -14.19 28.12
CA PHE A 230 -7.07 -13.71 28.64
C PHE A 230 -6.60 -14.54 29.83
N ASN A 231 -5.31 -14.85 29.89
CA ASN A 231 -4.71 -15.66 30.95
C ASN A 231 -3.91 -14.80 31.94
N VAL A 232 -3.71 -15.32 33.15
CA VAL A 232 -3.05 -14.60 34.26
C VAL A 232 -1.54 -14.39 34.07
N ASP A 233 -0.95 -14.98 33.03
CA ASP A 233 0.45 -14.82 32.66
C ASP A 233 0.65 -13.81 31.52
N GLY A 234 -0.43 -13.22 31.00
CA GLY A 234 -0.42 -12.33 29.85
C GLY A 234 -0.59 -13.03 28.50
N SER A 235 -0.63 -14.37 28.47
CA SER A 235 -1.04 -15.11 27.28
C SER A 235 -2.55 -14.99 27.03
N TYR A 236 -3.02 -15.44 25.87
CA TYR A 236 -4.45 -15.58 25.61
C TYR A 236 -4.75 -16.80 24.75
N ASP A 237 -5.95 -17.33 24.94
CA ASP A 237 -6.54 -18.33 24.06
C ASP A 237 -7.43 -17.63 23.02
N LEU A 238 -7.35 -18.08 21.77
CA LEU A 238 -8.22 -17.62 20.69
C LEU A 238 -8.64 -18.78 19.79
N ASP A 239 -9.92 -19.16 19.84
CA ASP A 239 -10.46 -20.23 19.02
C ASP A 239 -10.92 -19.73 17.64
N ILE A 240 -9.97 -19.56 16.73
CA ILE A 240 -10.25 -19.13 15.35
C ILE A 240 -11.12 -20.16 14.60
N THR A 241 -11.05 -21.44 14.99
CA THR A 241 -11.72 -22.53 14.27
C THR A 241 -13.25 -22.47 14.40
N ARG A 242 -13.76 -22.07 15.57
CA ARG A 242 -15.20 -21.86 15.82
C ARG A 242 -15.80 -20.67 15.06
N LEU A 243 -14.98 -19.77 14.53
CA LEU A 243 -15.46 -18.57 13.84
C LEU A 243 -16.30 -18.91 12.59
N GLY A 244 -15.93 -19.97 11.86
CA GLY A 244 -16.66 -20.44 10.69
C GLY A 244 -18.10 -20.86 11.03
N ASP A 245 -18.28 -21.61 12.11
CA ASP A 245 -19.58 -22.05 12.59
C ASP A 245 -20.45 -20.88 13.05
N ILE A 246 -19.86 -19.92 13.75
CA ILE A 246 -20.56 -18.68 14.15
C ILE A 246 -21.05 -17.93 12.89
N ALA A 247 -20.17 -17.73 11.91
CA ALA A 247 -20.52 -17.03 10.68
C ALA A 247 -21.60 -17.77 9.86
N TYR A 248 -21.54 -19.10 9.80
CA TYR A 248 -22.55 -19.92 9.16
C TYR A 248 -23.92 -19.79 9.86
N ASN A 249 -23.95 -19.95 11.19
CA ASN A 249 -25.19 -19.88 11.98
C ASN A 249 -25.84 -18.50 11.98
N LEU A 250 -25.04 -17.43 11.87
CA LEU A 250 -25.54 -16.07 11.71
C LEU A 250 -26.01 -15.75 10.27
N GLY A 251 -25.74 -16.63 9.31
CA GLY A 251 -26.09 -16.44 7.90
C GLY A 251 -25.39 -15.22 7.30
N VAL A 252 -24.10 -15.04 7.60
CA VAL A 252 -23.28 -13.89 7.13
C VAL A 252 -22.27 -14.26 6.05
N LEU A 253 -22.30 -15.50 5.54
CA LEU A 253 -21.34 -15.95 4.53
C LEU A 253 -21.50 -15.24 3.17
N GLY A 254 -20.37 -15.07 2.47
CA GLY A 254 -20.29 -14.47 1.13
C GLY A 254 -20.45 -12.95 1.12
N GLN A 255 -20.36 -12.33 -0.06
CA GLN A 255 -20.51 -10.87 -0.19
C GLN A 255 -21.97 -10.44 -0.20
N ALA A 256 -22.24 -9.23 0.29
CA ALA A 256 -23.47 -8.49 0.04
C ALA A 256 -23.18 -7.00 0.16
N GLU A 257 -23.94 -6.18 -0.58
CA GLU A 257 -23.90 -4.71 -0.52
C GLU A 257 -25.29 -4.18 -0.13
N PRO A 258 -25.41 -2.97 0.42
CA PRO A 258 -26.72 -2.35 0.64
C PRO A 258 -27.51 -2.26 -0.69
N PRO A 259 -28.83 -2.49 -0.69
CA PRO A 259 -29.72 -2.73 0.45
C PRO A 259 -30.03 -4.22 0.70
N ALA A 260 -29.12 -5.14 0.40
CA ALA A 260 -29.37 -6.58 0.54
C ALA A 260 -29.81 -6.95 1.98
N PRO A 261 -30.78 -7.87 2.17
CA PRO A 261 -31.31 -8.21 3.51
C PRO A 261 -30.26 -8.72 4.51
N GLU A 262 -29.22 -9.38 4.02
CA GLU A 262 -28.11 -9.89 4.83
C GLU A 262 -27.06 -8.82 5.19
N TRP A 263 -27.12 -7.63 4.58
CA TRP A 263 -26.17 -6.54 4.80
C TRP A 263 -26.05 -6.16 6.28
N GLU A 264 -27.18 -5.96 6.96
CA GLU A 264 -27.19 -5.58 8.38
C GLU A 264 -26.51 -6.65 9.25
N ARG A 265 -26.80 -7.94 9.00
CA ARG A 265 -26.17 -9.04 9.74
C ARG A 265 -24.67 -9.06 9.50
N LYS A 266 -24.21 -8.86 8.26
CA LYS A 266 -22.77 -8.80 7.93
C LYS A 266 -22.08 -7.61 8.58
N ALA A 267 -22.72 -6.45 8.59
CA ALA A 267 -22.22 -5.27 9.29
C ALA A 267 -22.13 -5.49 10.80
N ASN A 268 -23.16 -6.06 11.43
CA ASN A 268 -23.16 -6.42 12.86
C ASN A 268 -22.04 -7.41 13.20
N PHE A 269 -21.79 -8.40 12.33
CA PHE A 269 -20.69 -9.35 12.49
C PHE A 269 -19.33 -8.67 12.38
N ALA A 270 -19.13 -7.82 11.36
CA ALA A 270 -17.90 -7.05 11.22
C ALA A 270 -17.64 -6.15 12.44
N ALA A 271 -18.68 -5.51 12.98
CA ALA A 271 -18.60 -4.70 14.19
C ALA A 271 -18.20 -5.53 15.42
N ALA A 272 -18.78 -6.73 15.61
CA ALA A 272 -18.45 -7.61 16.73
C ALA A 272 -17.00 -8.15 16.66
N ILE A 273 -16.54 -8.52 15.46
CA ILE A 273 -15.15 -8.98 15.24
C ILE A 273 -14.15 -7.84 15.45
N GLN A 274 -14.44 -6.65 14.93
CA GLN A 274 -13.62 -5.46 15.16
C GLN A 274 -13.53 -5.12 16.65
N GLN A 275 -14.65 -5.18 17.38
CA GLN A 275 -14.67 -4.97 18.82
C GLN A 275 -13.88 -6.04 19.58
N LEU A 276 -13.93 -7.31 19.16
CA LEU A 276 -13.13 -8.35 19.81
C LEU A 276 -11.63 -8.11 19.61
N LEU A 277 -11.19 -7.75 18.40
CA LEU A 277 -9.79 -7.38 18.14
C LEU A 277 -9.33 -6.27 19.09
N GLU A 278 -10.15 -5.23 19.27
CA GLU A 278 -9.88 -4.11 20.18
C GLU A 278 -9.73 -4.58 21.63
N VAL A 279 -10.66 -5.44 22.11
CA VAL A 279 -10.60 -5.99 23.47
C VAL A 279 -9.32 -6.79 23.70
N VAL A 280 -8.97 -7.71 22.80
CA VAL A 280 -7.76 -8.53 22.96
C VAL A 280 -6.51 -7.67 23.05
N ILE A 281 -6.39 -6.67 22.17
CA ILE A 281 -5.22 -5.80 22.15
C ILE A 281 -5.14 -4.91 23.40
N ILE A 282 -6.28 -4.39 23.89
CA ILE A 282 -6.30 -3.60 25.12
C ILE A 282 -5.87 -4.44 26.33
N ASP A 283 -6.32 -5.70 26.45
CA ASP A 283 -5.93 -6.58 27.54
C ASP A 283 -4.43 -6.86 27.52
N ILE A 284 -3.87 -7.18 26.35
CA ILE A 284 -2.42 -7.39 26.15
C ILE A 284 -1.64 -6.13 26.55
N LEU A 285 -2.03 -4.97 26.02
CA LEU A 285 -1.34 -3.71 26.28
C LEU A 285 -1.43 -3.29 27.74
N SER A 286 -2.60 -3.42 28.37
CA SER A 286 -2.81 -3.12 29.78
C SER A 286 -1.94 -4.01 30.67
N TRP A 287 -1.89 -5.30 30.37
CA TRP A 287 -1.06 -6.25 31.10
C TRP A 287 0.42 -5.88 30.99
N TRP A 288 0.95 -5.77 29.77
CA TRP A 288 2.38 -5.52 29.58
C TRP A 288 2.81 -4.12 30.02
N GLN A 289 1.95 -3.10 29.88
CA GLN A 289 2.23 -1.79 30.46
C GLN A 289 2.36 -1.90 31.98
N SER A 290 1.49 -2.64 32.66
CA SER A 290 1.58 -2.84 34.12
C SER A 290 2.84 -3.61 34.57
N LYS A 291 3.42 -4.44 33.69
CA LYS A 291 4.64 -5.22 33.98
C LYS A 291 5.92 -4.46 33.70
N LEU A 292 5.93 -3.64 32.66
CA LEU A 292 7.13 -2.95 32.16
C LEU A 292 7.21 -1.49 32.61
N ASP A 293 6.08 -0.89 33.01
CA ASP A 293 5.96 0.53 33.39
C ASP A 293 6.49 1.51 32.32
N LEU A 294 6.39 1.12 31.04
CA LEU A 294 6.81 1.94 29.91
C LEU A 294 5.68 2.89 29.49
N LYS A 295 6.02 4.17 29.35
CA LYS A 295 5.05 5.26 29.13
C LYS A 295 4.64 5.46 27.68
N HIS A 296 5.44 4.95 26.75
CA HIS A 296 5.19 5.10 25.31
C HIS A 296 4.99 3.75 24.64
N LEU A 297 4.23 3.77 23.55
CA LEU A 297 3.93 2.59 22.74
C LEU A 297 4.41 2.81 21.29
N CYS A 298 5.13 1.84 20.75
CA CYS A 298 5.40 1.72 19.32
C CYS A 298 4.67 0.51 18.75
N LEU A 299 4.00 0.67 17.62
CA LEU A 299 3.23 -0.37 16.94
C LEU A 299 3.77 -0.64 15.53
N ALA A 300 3.81 -1.91 15.14
CA ALA A 300 4.15 -2.40 13.80
C ALA A 300 3.48 -3.75 13.52
N GLY A 301 3.71 -4.32 12.32
CA GLY A 301 3.06 -5.53 11.82
C GLY A 301 1.76 -5.22 11.08
N GLY A 302 1.29 -6.14 10.22
CA GLY A 302 0.16 -5.88 9.32
C GLY A 302 -1.12 -5.44 10.04
N VAL A 303 -1.38 -5.95 11.25
CA VAL A 303 -2.56 -5.59 12.04
C VAL A 303 -2.50 -4.16 12.57
N ALA A 304 -1.30 -3.59 12.76
CA ALA A 304 -1.13 -2.19 13.15
C ALA A 304 -1.58 -1.19 12.07
N GLN A 305 -1.95 -1.65 10.87
CA GLN A 305 -2.64 -0.81 9.88
C GLN A 305 -4.13 -0.60 10.19
N ASN A 306 -4.69 -1.31 11.17
CA ASN A 306 -6.06 -1.12 11.62
C ASN A 306 -6.17 0.21 12.40
N CYS A 307 -6.50 1.27 11.66
CA CYS A 307 -6.57 2.63 12.21
C CYS A 307 -7.72 2.82 13.22
N VAL A 308 -8.73 1.95 13.21
CA VAL A 308 -9.82 1.95 14.20
C VAL A 308 -9.27 1.44 15.53
N MET A 309 -8.61 0.27 15.52
CA MET A 309 -7.92 -0.29 16.68
C MET A 309 -6.92 0.72 17.26
N ASN A 310 -6.08 1.33 16.42
CA ASN A 310 -5.12 2.34 16.88
C ASN A 310 -5.79 3.56 17.54
N GLY A 311 -6.93 4.01 17.00
CA GLY A 311 -7.72 5.08 17.60
C GLY A 311 -8.26 4.69 18.98
N VAL A 312 -8.80 3.47 19.11
CA VAL A 312 -9.30 2.94 20.39
C VAL A 312 -8.17 2.84 21.42
N ILE A 313 -7.00 2.31 21.06
CA ILE A 313 -5.83 2.27 21.95
C ILE A 313 -5.49 3.67 22.45
N ALA A 314 -5.48 4.67 21.56
CA ALA A 314 -5.17 6.05 21.91
C ALA A 314 -6.22 6.74 22.81
N GLU A 315 -7.46 6.24 22.85
CA GLU A 315 -8.50 6.70 23.77
C GLU A 315 -8.31 6.15 25.21
N THR A 316 -7.62 5.01 25.38
CA THR A 316 -7.50 4.32 26.69
C THR A 316 -6.65 5.05 27.73
N LYS A 317 -5.72 5.91 27.30
CA LYS A 317 -4.69 6.55 28.14
C LYS A 317 -3.75 5.58 28.87
N ILE A 318 -3.64 4.32 28.43
CA ILE A 318 -2.63 3.37 28.94
C ILE A 318 -1.21 3.92 28.71
N PHE A 319 -1.00 4.62 27.60
CA PHE A 319 0.27 5.25 27.24
C PHE A 319 0.12 6.77 27.06
N GLU A 320 1.19 7.49 27.35
CA GLU A 320 1.28 8.95 27.18
C GLU A 320 1.46 9.34 25.71
N LYS A 321 2.23 8.54 24.95
CA LYS A 321 2.47 8.72 23.51
C LYS A 321 2.42 7.40 22.76
N ILE A 322 1.89 7.44 21.55
CA ILE A 322 1.84 6.29 20.64
C ILE A 322 2.49 6.66 19.31
N PHE A 323 3.29 5.75 18.77
CA PHE A 323 3.81 5.83 17.42
C PHE A 323 3.44 4.57 16.63
N VAL A 324 2.86 4.76 15.43
CA VAL A 324 2.61 3.69 14.45
C VAL A 324 3.39 4.03 13.19
N HIS A 325 4.23 3.12 12.72
CA HIS A 325 4.97 3.32 11.46
C HIS A 325 3.99 3.32 10.27
N PRO A 326 4.09 4.25 9.29
CA PRO A 326 3.09 4.33 8.21
C PRO A 326 3.13 3.12 7.26
N SER A 327 4.30 2.51 7.10
CA SER A 327 4.48 1.21 6.44
C SER A 327 4.61 0.14 7.52
N SER A 328 3.53 -0.16 8.25
CA SER A 328 3.56 -1.22 9.28
C SER A 328 3.43 -2.63 8.70
N HIS A 329 3.07 -2.77 7.42
CA HIS A 329 3.11 -4.07 6.72
C HIS A 329 4.54 -4.46 6.33
N ASP A 330 4.70 -5.64 5.74
CA ASP A 330 6.00 -6.29 5.50
C ASP A 330 6.97 -5.49 4.63
N ALA A 331 6.49 -4.57 3.77
CA ALA A 331 7.38 -3.64 3.10
C ALA A 331 8.22 -2.83 4.10
N GLY A 332 7.61 -2.40 5.22
CA GLY A 332 8.29 -1.67 6.28
C GLY A 332 9.43 -2.46 6.94
N ALA A 333 9.37 -3.78 6.93
CA ALA A 333 10.42 -4.64 7.45
C ALA A 333 11.71 -4.54 6.64
N ALA A 334 11.67 -4.17 5.35
CA ALA A 334 12.87 -3.84 4.58
C ALA A 334 13.66 -2.68 5.21
N LEU A 335 12.97 -1.59 5.57
CA LEU A 335 13.59 -0.46 6.27
C LEU A 335 14.05 -0.86 7.67
N GLY A 336 13.22 -1.62 8.38
CA GLY A 336 13.52 -2.17 9.69
C GLY A 336 14.80 -3.01 9.74
N ALA A 337 14.98 -3.92 8.78
CA ALA A 337 16.16 -4.78 8.68
C ALA A 337 17.44 -3.96 8.47
N ALA A 338 17.38 -2.91 7.65
CA ALA A 338 18.51 -2.00 7.43
C ALA A 338 18.89 -1.25 8.72
N ILE A 339 17.90 -0.69 9.42
CA ILE A 339 18.10 0.05 10.67
C ILE A 339 18.59 -0.86 11.78
N TYR A 340 18.00 -2.05 11.93
CA TYR A 340 18.40 -3.04 12.94
C TYR A 340 19.84 -3.50 12.74
N THR A 341 20.24 -3.76 11.49
CA THR A 341 21.64 -4.10 11.17
C THR A 341 22.57 -2.93 11.52
N ALA A 342 22.16 -1.69 11.19
CA ALA A 342 22.95 -0.50 11.49
C ALA A 342 23.13 -0.26 13.00
N SER A 343 22.09 -0.53 13.81
CA SER A 343 22.12 -0.32 15.25
C SER A 343 23.02 -1.34 15.97
N ARG A 344 23.11 -2.57 15.46
CA ARG A 344 24.00 -3.62 16.03
C ARG A 344 25.49 -3.39 15.76
N GLN A 345 25.83 -2.74 14.66
CA GLN A 345 27.23 -2.52 14.26
C GLN A 345 27.87 -1.32 14.96
N LYS A 346 27.09 -0.41 15.55
CA LYS A 346 27.61 0.73 16.30
C LYS A 346 27.65 0.42 17.81
N SER A 347 28.82 0.55 18.41
CA SER A 347 28.97 0.58 19.87
C SER A 347 28.24 1.82 20.42
N ALA A 348 27.10 1.59 21.09
CA ALA A 348 26.41 2.50 22.00
C ALA A 348 26.51 4.01 21.66
N ILE A 349 25.67 4.48 20.74
CA ILE A 349 25.36 5.92 20.64
C ILE A 349 24.01 6.16 21.32
N ALA A 350 24.02 6.99 22.35
CA ALA A 350 22.83 7.55 22.96
C ALA A 350 22.04 8.39 21.93
N SER A 351 20.72 8.22 21.89
CA SER A 351 19.78 8.94 21.02
C SER A 351 19.91 8.60 19.53
N PHE A 352 19.52 7.39 19.15
CA PHE A 352 19.22 7.05 17.75
C PHE A 352 17.78 7.46 17.43
N ALA A 353 17.47 8.76 17.57
CA ALA A 353 16.23 9.30 17.01
C ALA A 353 16.50 9.58 15.53
N VAL A 354 15.87 8.80 14.65
CA VAL A 354 15.93 9.03 13.21
C VAL A 354 14.76 9.95 12.86
N PRO A 355 15.00 11.18 12.37
CA PRO A 355 13.92 12.00 11.83
C PRO A 355 13.23 11.24 10.70
N TYR A 356 12.03 10.74 10.96
CA TYR A 356 11.30 9.93 10.01
C TYR A 356 10.44 10.82 9.10
N THR A 357 10.42 10.47 7.82
CA THR A 357 9.48 11.00 6.85
C THR A 357 8.98 9.83 6.00
N PRO A 358 7.68 9.80 5.62
CA PRO A 358 7.20 8.83 4.65
C PRO A 358 7.67 9.15 3.22
N LEU A 359 8.21 10.34 2.95
CA LEU A 359 8.59 10.80 1.61
C LEU A 359 9.97 10.27 1.17
N LEU A 360 10.12 8.95 1.15
CA LEU A 360 11.37 8.22 0.89
C LEU A 360 11.48 7.65 -0.52
N GLY A 361 10.42 7.66 -1.32
CA GLY A 361 10.43 7.10 -2.67
C GLY A 361 11.12 8.00 -3.71
N PRO A 362 11.04 7.63 -5.01
CA PRO A 362 11.60 8.39 -6.12
C PRO A 362 11.09 9.82 -6.18
N LYS A 363 12.00 10.73 -6.54
CA LYS A 363 11.67 12.12 -6.83
C LYS A 363 11.23 12.23 -8.29
N LEU A 364 10.14 12.95 -8.55
CA LEU A 364 9.77 13.32 -9.91
C LEU A 364 10.90 14.06 -10.65
N PRO A 365 10.97 13.97 -11.98
CA PRO A 365 11.95 14.68 -12.79
C PRO A 365 11.71 16.20 -12.78
N GLN A 366 12.52 16.95 -13.52
CA GLN A 366 12.38 18.41 -13.58
C GLN A 366 11.09 18.81 -14.32
N ASN A 367 10.56 20.00 -14.02
CA ASN A 367 9.30 20.47 -14.61
C ASN A 367 9.31 20.50 -16.14
N ASP A 368 10.45 20.77 -16.78
CA ASP A 368 10.59 20.78 -18.24
C ASP A 368 10.54 19.37 -18.85
N ASP A 369 11.04 18.35 -18.12
CA ASP A 369 10.89 16.95 -18.53
C ASP A 369 9.42 16.52 -18.40
N ILE A 370 8.77 16.87 -17.28
CA ILE A 370 7.36 16.60 -17.03
C ILE A 370 6.49 17.24 -18.12
N ARG A 371 6.76 18.50 -18.46
CA ARG A 371 6.04 19.24 -19.49
C ARG A 371 6.17 18.55 -20.85
N ARG A 372 7.39 18.18 -21.25
CA ARG A 372 7.65 17.46 -22.50
C ARG A 372 6.91 16.12 -22.56
N GLU A 373 6.85 15.40 -21.45
CA GLU A 373 6.12 14.13 -21.41
C GLU A 373 4.61 14.34 -21.57
N ILE A 374 4.03 15.38 -20.95
CA ILE A 374 2.63 15.75 -21.13
C ILE A 374 2.36 16.17 -22.59
N GLU A 375 3.19 17.04 -23.15
CA GLU A 375 3.06 17.55 -24.53
C GLU A 375 3.20 16.43 -25.59
N ALA A 376 3.87 15.32 -25.26
CA ALA A 376 3.94 14.15 -26.13
C ALA A 376 2.57 13.47 -26.35
N TRP A 377 1.60 13.69 -25.47
CA TRP A 377 0.21 13.24 -25.63
C TRP A 377 -0.63 14.23 -26.45
N GLU A 378 -0.05 14.71 -27.55
CA GLU A 378 -0.61 15.72 -28.45
C GLU A 378 -2.07 15.39 -28.84
N GLY A 379 -2.96 16.36 -28.68
CA GLY A 379 -4.40 16.22 -28.93
C GLY A 379 -5.20 15.58 -27.79
N GLY A 380 -4.59 14.69 -26.99
CA GLY A 380 -5.25 14.02 -25.87
C GLY A 380 -5.27 14.87 -24.59
N MET A 381 -4.21 15.64 -24.38
CA MET A 381 -4.04 16.55 -23.24
C MET A 381 -3.50 17.90 -23.68
N SER A 382 -3.84 18.94 -22.92
CA SER A 382 -3.30 20.29 -23.08
C SER A 382 -2.79 20.80 -21.73
N ILE A 383 -1.62 21.43 -21.77
CA ILE A 383 -1.10 22.19 -20.62
C ILE A 383 -2.02 23.38 -20.33
N VAL A 384 -2.29 23.59 -19.05
CA VAL A 384 -2.99 24.77 -18.55
C VAL A 384 -1.94 25.67 -17.88
N GLU A 385 -1.73 26.85 -18.46
CA GLU A 385 -0.83 27.84 -17.87
C GLU A 385 -1.41 28.36 -16.54
N CYS A 386 -0.59 28.36 -15.50
CA CYS A 386 -0.95 28.92 -14.20
C CYS A 386 0.27 29.55 -13.51
N ASP A 387 0.08 30.70 -12.87
CA ASP A 387 1.15 31.41 -12.16
C ASP A 387 1.55 30.70 -10.85
N ASP A 388 0.56 30.16 -10.13
CA ASP A 388 0.74 29.36 -8.93
C ASP A 388 -0.15 28.11 -8.99
N ILE A 389 0.49 26.95 -9.15
CA ILE A 389 -0.16 25.65 -9.24
C ILE A 389 -1.00 25.31 -8.00
N PHE A 390 -0.63 25.79 -6.81
CA PHE A 390 -1.35 25.54 -5.57
C PHE A 390 -2.67 26.32 -5.54
N GLU A 391 -2.63 27.59 -5.95
CA GLU A 391 -3.85 28.42 -6.06
C GLU A 391 -4.77 27.89 -7.16
N ALA A 392 -4.23 27.53 -8.33
CA ALA A 392 -5.01 26.98 -9.45
C ALA A 392 -5.65 25.62 -9.09
N ALA A 393 -4.89 24.70 -8.47
CA ALA A 393 -5.41 23.43 -8.01
C ALA A 393 -6.48 23.62 -6.93
N ALA A 394 -6.27 24.53 -5.98
CA ALA A 394 -7.26 24.87 -4.96
C ALA A 394 -8.55 25.45 -5.57
N ASP A 395 -8.46 26.28 -6.61
CA ASP A 395 -9.62 26.79 -7.36
C ASP A 395 -10.41 25.66 -8.02
N LYS A 396 -9.72 24.74 -8.72
CA LYS A 396 -10.36 23.58 -9.35
C LYS A 396 -11.07 22.72 -8.30
N ILE A 397 -10.40 22.41 -7.18
CA ILE A 397 -11.02 21.63 -6.11
C ILE A 397 -12.25 22.36 -5.54
N ALA A 398 -12.16 23.67 -5.28
CA ALA A 398 -13.28 24.46 -4.77
C ALA A 398 -14.49 24.51 -5.73
N GLN A 399 -14.25 24.36 -7.04
CA GLN A 399 -15.27 24.20 -8.07
C GLN A 399 -15.82 22.77 -8.18
N GLY A 400 -15.44 21.88 -7.25
CA GLY A 400 -15.87 20.49 -7.21
C GLY A 400 -15.15 19.58 -8.21
N LYS A 401 -14.00 19.98 -8.74
CA LYS A 401 -13.16 19.15 -9.62
C LYS A 401 -12.34 18.14 -8.80
N ILE A 402 -12.11 16.97 -9.36
CA ILE A 402 -11.27 15.92 -8.78
C ILE A 402 -9.92 15.94 -9.50
N ILE A 403 -8.84 16.16 -8.75
CA ILE A 403 -7.51 16.34 -9.32
C ILE A 403 -6.61 15.16 -9.02
N GLY A 404 -5.85 14.72 -10.02
CA GLY A 404 -4.68 13.87 -9.81
C GLY A 404 -3.50 14.76 -9.42
N TRP A 405 -2.84 14.47 -8.31
CA TRP A 405 -1.77 15.29 -7.73
C TRP A 405 -0.51 14.46 -7.51
N ALA A 406 0.56 14.79 -8.22
CA ALA A 406 1.87 14.18 -8.08
C ALA A 406 2.96 15.23 -7.87
N ARG A 407 3.70 15.15 -6.76
CA ARG A 407 4.75 16.13 -6.44
C ARG A 407 5.89 15.51 -5.65
N GLY A 408 7.10 16.05 -5.81
CA GLY A 408 8.26 15.70 -4.99
C GLY A 408 8.58 14.20 -4.97
N ARG A 409 9.05 13.72 -3.81
CA ARG A 409 9.31 12.29 -3.56
C ARG A 409 8.00 11.56 -3.27
N SER A 410 7.81 10.36 -3.82
CA SER A 410 6.65 9.53 -3.45
C SER A 410 6.73 9.05 -2.00
N GLU A 411 5.56 8.75 -1.45
CA GLU A 411 5.37 8.13 -0.15
C GLU A 411 5.81 6.66 -0.18
N PHE A 412 6.51 6.22 0.86
CA PHE A 412 6.72 4.81 1.17
C PHE A 412 5.58 4.32 2.06
N GLY A 413 4.90 3.25 1.63
CA GLY A 413 3.76 2.66 2.32
C GLY A 413 2.46 2.70 1.53
N PRO A 414 1.37 2.18 2.10
CA PRO A 414 0.12 1.92 1.39
C PRO A 414 -0.80 3.15 1.30
N ARG A 415 -0.41 4.29 1.89
CA ARG A 415 -1.22 5.50 1.99
C ARG A 415 -0.60 6.61 1.15
N ALA A 416 -1.43 7.29 0.36
CA ALA A 416 -1.05 8.58 -0.20
C ALA A 416 -1.20 9.67 0.86
N LEU A 417 -0.16 10.47 1.04
CA LEU A 417 0.01 11.46 2.08
C LEU A 417 0.33 12.84 1.48
N GLY A 418 -0.19 13.12 0.29
CA GLY A 418 -0.12 14.44 -0.36
C GLY A 418 0.90 14.56 -1.50
N ASN A 419 1.61 13.49 -1.86
CA ASN A 419 2.59 13.50 -2.96
C ASN A 419 2.22 12.59 -4.14
N ARG A 420 1.40 11.55 -3.93
CA ARG A 420 0.78 10.73 -5.00
C ARG A 420 -0.70 10.51 -4.71
N SER A 421 -1.46 11.60 -4.79
CA SER A 421 -2.83 11.69 -4.26
C SER A 421 -3.87 12.02 -5.33
N ILE A 422 -5.08 11.49 -5.17
CA ILE A 422 -6.27 12.06 -5.79
C ILE A 422 -6.94 12.94 -4.73
N LEU A 423 -7.15 14.21 -5.08
CA LEU A 423 -7.66 15.23 -4.18
C LEU A 423 -9.03 15.73 -4.62
N GLY A 424 -9.86 16.07 -3.64
CA GLY A 424 -11.19 16.60 -3.88
C GLY A 424 -11.72 17.44 -2.72
N ASP A 425 -12.87 18.06 -2.95
CA ASP A 425 -13.54 18.90 -1.94
C ASP A 425 -14.24 17.99 -0.91
N PRO A 426 -13.90 18.11 0.40
CA PRO A 426 -14.49 17.25 1.43
C PRO A 426 -15.92 17.64 1.81
N ARG A 427 -16.42 18.80 1.36
CA ARG A 427 -17.65 19.39 1.92
C ARG A 427 -18.94 18.79 1.39
N PRO A 428 -19.19 18.75 0.07
CA PRO A 428 -20.39 18.12 -0.46
C PRO A 428 -20.36 16.62 -0.17
N ARG A 429 -21.38 16.10 0.51
CA ARG A 429 -21.47 14.68 0.87
C ARG A 429 -21.41 13.78 -0.37
N GLU A 430 -21.89 14.24 -1.52
CA GLU A 430 -21.97 13.46 -2.74
C GLU A 430 -20.58 13.24 -3.39
N ASN A 431 -19.56 14.01 -3.00
CA ASN A 431 -18.23 13.92 -3.61
C ASN A 431 -17.54 12.58 -3.38
N TRP A 432 -17.79 11.89 -2.25
CA TRP A 432 -17.24 10.55 -2.06
C TRP A 432 -17.84 9.54 -3.04
N GLN A 433 -19.12 9.70 -3.42
CA GLN A 433 -19.75 8.85 -4.44
C GLN A 433 -19.17 9.14 -5.82
N ARG A 434 -18.97 10.42 -6.18
CA ARG A 434 -18.31 10.80 -7.44
C ARG A 434 -16.95 10.14 -7.58
N ILE A 435 -16.05 10.29 -6.60
CA ILE A 435 -14.70 9.70 -6.68
C ILE A 435 -14.77 8.16 -6.71
N ASN A 436 -15.69 7.55 -5.97
CA ASN A 436 -15.89 6.10 -6.01
C ASN A 436 -16.35 5.63 -7.40
N LEU A 437 -17.34 6.26 -8.02
CA LEU A 437 -17.87 5.87 -9.34
C LEU A 437 -16.89 6.19 -10.49
N ALA A 438 -16.34 7.41 -10.47
CA ALA A 438 -15.52 7.98 -11.53
C ALA A 438 -14.13 7.34 -11.64
N ILE A 439 -13.59 6.82 -10.52
CA ILE A 439 -12.16 6.45 -10.45
C ILE A 439 -11.94 5.12 -9.73
N LYS A 440 -12.45 4.97 -8.50
CA LYS A 440 -12.07 3.84 -7.64
C LYS A 440 -12.82 2.55 -7.93
N GLN A 441 -14.05 2.66 -8.41
CA GLN A 441 -14.99 1.55 -8.66
C GLN A 441 -14.98 0.54 -7.51
N ARG A 442 -15.07 1.07 -6.29
CA ARG A 442 -15.04 0.31 -5.02
C ARG A 442 -16.39 0.41 -4.31
N GLU A 443 -16.48 -0.25 -3.17
CA GLU A 443 -17.70 -0.45 -2.42
C GLU A 443 -18.40 0.86 -2.02
N SER A 444 -19.73 0.79 -1.91
CA SER A 444 -20.62 1.93 -1.73
C SER A 444 -20.62 2.54 -0.32
N PHE A 445 -19.90 1.96 0.63
CA PHE A 445 -20.02 2.30 2.04
C PHE A 445 -18.76 2.94 2.64
N ARG A 446 -17.78 3.33 1.82
CA ARG A 446 -16.50 3.85 2.33
C ARG A 446 -16.25 5.30 1.96
N PRO A 447 -16.30 6.24 2.93
CA PRO A 447 -15.80 7.59 2.72
C PRO A 447 -14.27 7.59 2.54
N PHE A 448 -13.74 8.74 2.14
CA PHE A 448 -12.30 8.95 1.98
C PHE A 448 -11.68 9.62 3.21
N ALA A 449 -10.36 9.73 3.24
CA ALA A 449 -9.63 10.30 4.37
C ALA A 449 -9.54 11.83 4.25
N PRO A 450 -9.72 12.59 5.34
CA PRO A 450 -9.39 14.02 5.35
C PRO A 450 -7.89 14.25 5.58
N ALA A 451 -7.33 15.23 4.85
CA ALA A 451 -6.07 15.87 5.16
C ALA A 451 -6.33 17.29 5.66
N VAL A 452 -5.87 17.62 6.87
CA VAL A 452 -6.15 18.89 7.56
C VAL A 452 -4.87 19.60 7.95
N LEU A 453 -4.85 20.93 7.90
CA LEU A 453 -3.74 21.73 8.43
C LEU A 453 -3.55 21.47 9.94
N ALA A 454 -2.30 21.34 10.38
CA ALA A 454 -1.98 21.05 11.78
C ALA A 454 -2.55 22.11 12.74
N GLU A 455 -2.46 23.38 12.38
CA GLU A 455 -2.97 24.51 13.15
C GLU A 455 -4.51 24.56 13.25
N ASP A 456 -5.23 23.82 12.40
CA ASP A 456 -6.70 23.79 12.38
C ASP A 456 -7.29 22.46 12.85
N PHE A 457 -6.45 21.45 13.14
CA PHE A 457 -6.88 20.10 13.49
C PHE A 457 -7.90 20.10 14.63
N GLU A 458 -7.61 20.78 15.74
CA GLU A 458 -8.48 20.78 16.92
C GLU A 458 -9.81 21.52 16.71
N ALA A 459 -9.94 22.34 15.68
CA ALA A 459 -11.20 23.01 15.34
C ALA A 459 -12.17 22.09 14.59
N TYR A 460 -11.68 20.98 14.02
CA TYR A 460 -12.46 20.05 13.20
C TYR A 460 -12.55 18.64 13.79
N PHE A 461 -11.53 18.21 14.53
CA PHE A 461 -11.42 16.88 15.10
C PHE A 461 -11.16 16.96 16.60
N ILE A 462 -11.58 15.91 17.32
CA ILE A 462 -11.29 15.75 18.74
C ILE A 462 -9.90 15.12 18.88
N PRO A 463 -8.94 15.77 19.58
CA PRO A 463 -7.62 15.20 19.81
C PRO A 463 -7.67 13.88 20.57
N LEU A 464 -6.80 12.95 20.20
CA LEU A 464 -6.66 11.68 20.91
C LEU A 464 -5.77 11.88 22.15
N PRO A 465 -6.16 11.38 23.34
CA PRO A 465 -5.44 11.60 24.59
C PRO A 465 -3.96 11.20 24.60
N SER A 466 -3.61 10.08 23.95
CA SER A 466 -2.23 9.57 23.92
C SER A 466 -1.34 10.25 22.86
N ASN A 467 -1.66 11.47 22.43
CA ASN A 467 -0.90 12.29 21.48
C ASN A 467 -0.18 11.49 20.35
N PRO A 468 -0.93 10.73 19.53
CA PRO A 468 -0.35 9.86 18.52
C PRO A 468 0.20 10.62 17.30
N ASN A 469 1.01 9.96 16.46
CA ASN A 469 1.46 10.50 15.17
C ASN A 469 0.31 10.49 14.12
N MET A 470 -0.47 11.58 14.11
CA MET A 470 -1.68 11.77 13.28
C MET A 470 -1.40 12.11 11.80
N ASP A 471 -0.15 12.20 11.39
CA ASP A 471 0.31 12.67 10.09
C ASP A 471 0.27 11.61 8.98
N HIS A 472 -0.16 10.38 9.30
CA HIS A 472 0.05 9.21 8.44
C HIS A 472 -1.22 8.41 8.09
N MET A 473 -2.42 8.89 8.45
CA MET A 473 -3.69 8.16 8.25
C MET A 473 -3.72 6.75 8.87
N VAL A 474 -2.99 6.56 9.97
CA VAL A 474 -2.93 5.32 10.76
C VAL A 474 -3.78 5.38 12.03
N PHE A 475 -4.47 6.49 12.28
CA PHE A 475 -5.43 6.67 13.38
C PHE A 475 -6.77 7.17 12.86
N VAL A 476 -7.83 6.83 13.58
CA VAL A 476 -9.16 7.41 13.44
C VAL A 476 -9.39 8.43 14.56
N ALA A 477 -9.90 9.60 14.23
CA ALA A 477 -10.34 10.62 15.17
C ALA A 477 -11.83 10.91 14.99
N ARG A 478 -12.48 11.41 16.04
CA ARG A 478 -13.87 11.85 15.98
C ARG A 478 -13.95 13.23 15.34
N VAL A 479 -14.81 13.38 14.35
CA VAL A 479 -15.16 14.69 13.77
C VAL A 479 -16.07 15.41 14.77
N ARG A 480 -15.75 16.67 15.07
CA ARG A 480 -16.60 17.50 15.93
C ARG A 480 -18.00 17.59 15.37
N GLU A 481 -18.99 17.51 16.24
CA GLU A 481 -20.40 17.34 15.85
C GLU A 481 -20.87 18.44 14.89
N GLU A 482 -20.52 19.69 15.19
CA GLU A 482 -20.80 20.88 14.39
C GLU A 482 -20.10 20.91 13.02
N LYS A 483 -19.07 20.09 12.82
CA LYS A 483 -18.31 19.97 11.57
C LYS A 483 -18.70 18.78 10.71
N ARG A 484 -19.52 17.85 11.22
CA ARG A 484 -19.90 16.63 10.48
C ARG A 484 -20.67 16.90 9.20
N ALA A 485 -21.56 17.88 9.22
CA ALA A 485 -22.31 18.31 8.03
C ALA A 485 -21.38 19.00 7.01
N GLU A 486 -20.43 19.81 7.48
CA GLU A 486 -19.43 20.48 6.65
C GLU A 486 -18.45 19.49 6.02
N LEU A 487 -18.14 18.36 6.65
CA LEU A 487 -17.16 17.36 6.17
C LEU A 487 -17.82 16.07 5.69
N GLY A 488 -18.93 16.19 4.96
CA GLY A 488 -19.79 15.07 4.59
C GLY A 488 -19.13 13.97 3.76
N ALA A 489 -18.10 14.30 2.96
CA ALA A 489 -17.43 13.33 2.07
C ALA A 489 -16.35 12.47 2.74
N VAL A 490 -15.91 12.90 3.92
CA VAL A 490 -14.75 12.31 4.64
C VAL A 490 -15.12 11.82 6.03
N THR A 491 -16.37 12.03 6.46
CA THR A 491 -16.91 11.60 7.75
C THR A 491 -17.69 10.30 7.61
N HIS A 492 -17.33 9.30 8.40
CA HIS A 492 -18.01 8.01 8.47
C HIS A 492 -19.36 8.12 9.19
N VAL A 493 -20.23 7.12 9.02
CA VAL A 493 -21.58 7.10 9.60
C VAL A 493 -21.61 7.22 11.13
N ASN A 494 -20.54 6.83 11.82
CA ASN A 494 -20.40 6.95 13.27
C ASN A 494 -19.72 8.27 13.71
N GLY A 495 -19.54 9.24 12.80
CA GLY A 495 -18.94 10.54 13.10
C GLY A 495 -17.42 10.52 13.23
N THR A 496 -16.76 9.46 12.76
CA THR A 496 -15.29 9.34 12.79
C THR A 496 -14.67 9.54 11.41
N ALA A 497 -13.37 9.85 11.36
CA ALA A 497 -12.60 9.95 10.13
C ALA A 497 -11.15 9.51 10.34
N ARG A 498 -10.53 8.96 9.30
CA ARG A 498 -9.13 8.53 9.30
C ARG A 498 -8.24 9.67 8.83
N VAL A 499 -7.67 10.43 9.76
CA VAL A 499 -7.13 11.78 9.50
C VAL A 499 -5.66 11.74 9.11
N GLN A 500 -5.27 12.63 8.20
CA GLN A 500 -3.89 13.07 8.00
C GLN A 500 -3.74 14.51 8.50
N VAL A 501 -2.91 14.71 9.52
CA VAL A 501 -2.51 16.05 9.98
C VAL A 501 -1.30 16.53 9.19
N VAL A 502 -1.40 17.69 8.56
CA VAL A 502 -0.38 18.23 7.66
C VAL A 502 0.27 19.45 8.30
N ALA A 503 1.46 19.25 8.85
CA ALA A 503 2.32 20.32 9.33
C ALA A 503 3.17 20.90 8.18
N LYS A 504 3.39 22.21 8.20
CA LYS A 504 4.24 22.90 7.19
C LYS A 504 5.67 22.33 7.15
N SER A 505 6.20 21.90 8.30
CA SER A 505 7.53 21.29 8.41
C SER A 505 7.60 19.88 7.83
N ALA A 506 6.48 19.15 7.79
CA ALA A 506 6.42 17.78 7.30
C ALA A 506 6.21 17.72 5.77
N ASN A 507 5.31 18.56 5.24
CA ASN A 507 5.07 18.67 3.80
C ASN A 507 4.60 20.09 3.43
N SER A 508 5.54 20.97 3.11
CA SER A 508 5.26 22.38 2.83
C SER A 508 4.39 22.59 1.60
N ASP A 509 4.54 21.76 0.58
CA ASP A 509 3.81 21.88 -0.67
C ASP A 509 2.36 21.46 -0.49
N PHE A 510 2.11 20.35 0.21
CA PHE A 510 0.73 19.95 0.50
C PHE A 510 0.06 20.89 1.50
N TRP A 511 0.81 21.41 2.48
CA TRP A 511 0.35 22.49 3.36
C TRP A 511 -0.07 23.74 2.57
N ARG A 512 0.72 24.16 1.55
CA ARG A 512 0.38 25.31 0.69
C ARG A 512 -0.92 25.08 -0.08
N LEU A 513 -1.13 23.89 -0.63
CA LEU A 513 -2.36 23.55 -1.35
C LEU A 513 -3.59 23.64 -0.43
N ILE A 514 -3.54 23.01 0.75
CA ILE A 514 -4.65 23.04 1.70
C ILE A 514 -4.87 24.47 2.21
N SER A 515 -3.81 25.24 2.44
CA SER A 515 -3.88 26.66 2.83
C SER A 515 -4.55 27.53 1.75
N ALA A 516 -4.21 27.34 0.48
CA ALA A 516 -4.87 28.01 -0.64
C ALA A 516 -6.36 27.65 -0.70
N PHE A 517 -6.71 26.37 -0.53
CA PHE A 517 -8.09 25.92 -0.47
C PHE A 517 -8.85 26.55 0.72
N LYS A 518 -8.23 26.63 1.90
CA LYS A 518 -8.78 27.30 3.09
C LYS A 518 -9.11 28.76 2.81
N LYS A 519 -8.22 29.51 2.16
CA LYS A 519 -8.46 30.93 1.83
C LYS A 519 -9.70 31.11 0.95
N LYS A 520 -9.94 30.17 0.03
CA LYS A 520 -11.04 30.23 -0.94
C LYS A 520 -12.38 29.76 -0.35
N THR A 521 -12.34 28.81 0.58
CA THR A 521 -13.54 28.08 1.02
C THR A 521 -13.87 28.22 2.50
N GLY A 522 -12.95 28.73 3.31
CA GLY A 522 -13.00 28.69 4.77
C GLY A 522 -12.67 27.32 5.38
N CYS A 523 -12.53 26.27 4.57
CA CYS A 523 -12.33 24.89 5.03
C CYS A 523 -10.84 24.50 4.92
N PRO A 524 -10.14 24.18 6.02
CA PRO A 524 -8.73 23.78 6.04
C PRO A 524 -8.53 22.27 5.82
N VAL A 525 -9.46 21.63 5.13
CA VAL A 525 -9.49 20.18 4.91
C VAL A 525 -9.57 19.90 3.42
N LEU A 526 -8.81 18.90 2.95
CA LEU A 526 -9.00 18.29 1.64
C LEU A 526 -9.38 16.82 1.79
N LEU A 527 -10.20 16.32 0.88
CA LEU A 527 -10.34 14.88 0.69
C LEU A 527 -9.06 14.37 0.02
N ASN A 528 -8.43 13.37 0.63
CA ASN A 528 -7.22 12.72 0.10
C ASN A 528 -7.44 11.20 -0.04
N THR A 529 -7.12 10.66 -1.21
CA THR A 529 -7.09 9.22 -1.49
C THR A 529 -5.91 8.86 -2.38
N SER A 530 -5.55 7.58 -2.45
CA SER A 530 -4.42 7.12 -3.25
C SER A 530 -4.56 7.51 -4.72
N PHE A 531 -3.49 7.90 -5.41
CA PHE A 531 -3.54 8.11 -6.85
C PHE A 531 -3.32 6.78 -7.57
N ASN A 532 -4.43 6.09 -7.84
CA ASN A 532 -4.52 4.85 -8.62
C ASN A 532 -5.98 4.51 -8.94
N ASN A 533 -6.21 3.57 -9.85
CA ASN A 533 -7.48 2.87 -9.96
C ASN A 533 -7.42 1.51 -9.22
N ARG A 534 -8.46 0.68 -9.35
CA ARG A 534 -8.51 -0.64 -8.68
C ARG A 534 -7.53 -1.69 -9.22
N TYR A 535 -6.92 -1.45 -10.38
CA TYR A 535 -6.09 -2.40 -11.12
C TYR A 535 -4.60 -2.18 -10.87
N GLU A 536 -4.17 -1.11 -10.20
CA GLU A 536 -2.74 -0.81 -10.08
C GLU A 536 -2.35 -0.31 -8.67
N PRO A 537 -1.06 -0.41 -8.31
CA PRO A 537 -0.52 0.25 -7.12
C PRO A 537 -0.55 1.77 -7.27
N ILE A 538 -0.24 2.52 -6.20
CA ILE A 538 -0.13 4.00 -6.29
C ILE A 538 0.83 4.38 -7.42
N VAL A 539 0.50 5.39 -8.21
CA VAL A 539 1.39 5.92 -9.26
C VAL A 539 2.70 6.39 -8.64
N ASP A 540 3.83 6.14 -9.31
CA ASP A 540 5.14 6.56 -8.81
C ASP A 540 5.79 7.62 -9.69
N ASP A 541 5.84 7.39 -11.00
CA ASP A 541 6.43 8.30 -11.99
C ASP A 541 5.37 9.14 -12.76
N VAL A 542 5.85 9.93 -13.73
CA VAL A 542 5.01 10.80 -14.57
C VAL A 542 4.12 9.97 -15.50
N ALA A 543 4.68 8.91 -16.11
CA ALA A 543 3.96 8.04 -17.03
C ALA A 543 2.79 7.32 -16.35
N ASP A 544 2.98 6.86 -15.12
CA ASP A 544 1.94 6.26 -14.27
C ASP A 544 0.81 7.26 -13.99
N ALA A 545 1.17 8.52 -13.66
CA ALA A 545 0.21 9.58 -13.38
C ALA A 545 -0.61 9.94 -14.62
N ILE A 546 0.04 10.09 -15.78
CA ILE A 546 -0.63 10.36 -17.07
C ILE A 546 -1.53 9.19 -17.47
N ARG A 547 -1.03 7.95 -17.42
CA ARG A 547 -1.83 6.74 -17.70
C ARG A 547 -3.07 6.69 -16.84
N THR A 548 -2.93 6.94 -15.55
CA THR A 548 -4.08 6.93 -14.62
C THR A 548 -5.05 8.06 -14.94
N TYR A 549 -4.55 9.27 -15.20
CA TYR A 549 -5.36 10.41 -15.59
C TYR A 549 -6.20 10.16 -16.85
N LEU A 550 -5.56 9.65 -17.91
CA LEU A 550 -6.21 9.40 -19.20
C LEU A 550 -7.22 8.26 -19.16
N THR A 551 -7.05 7.28 -18.27
CA THR A 551 -7.91 6.09 -18.17
C THR A 551 -8.97 6.16 -17.07
N THR A 552 -9.11 7.30 -16.40
CA THR A 552 -10.10 7.54 -15.33
C THR A 552 -10.82 8.85 -15.57
N ASP A 553 -11.89 9.14 -14.84
CA ASP A 553 -12.67 10.39 -14.99
C ASP A 553 -12.13 11.54 -14.12
N LEU A 554 -10.80 11.59 -13.90
CA LEU A 554 -10.15 12.74 -13.29
C LEU A 554 -10.34 13.99 -14.16
N ASP A 555 -10.65 15.12 -13.52
CA ASP A 555 -10.90 16.38 -14.20
C ASP A 555 -9.60 17.04 -14.64
N CYS A 556 -8.57 17.02 -13.78
CA CYS A 556 -7.29 17.67 -14.01
C CYS A 556 -6.13 16.85 -13.46
N LEU A 557 -4.96 16.98 -14.09
CA LEU A 557 -3.70 16.39 -13.64
C LEU A 557 -2.72 17.51 -13.26
N CYS A 558 -2.16 17.44 -12.07
CA CYS A 558 -1.09 18.30 -11.58
C CYS A 558 0.14 17.45 -11.29
N VAL A 559 1.23 17.65 -12.04
CA VAL A 559 2.51 16.94 -11.85
C VAL A 559 3.64 17.97 -11.77
N GLY A 560 4.31 18.03 -10.62
CA GLY A 560 5.24 19.14 -10.36
C GLY A 560 4.51 20.48 -10.41
N ASP A 561 5.02 21.43 -11.19
CA ASP A 561 4.38 22.73 -11.45
C ASP A 561 3.59 22.77 -12.76
N ASN A 562 3.34 21.61 -13.39
CA ASN A 562 2.56 21.52 -14.61
C ASN A 562 1.12 21.09 -14.32
N MET A 563 0.16 21.82 -14.87
CA MET A 563 -1.26 21.46 -14.89
C MET A 563 -1.65 21.01 -16.29
N ALA A 564 -2.47 19.97 -16.40
CA ALA A 564 -3.01 19.50 -17.66
C ALA A 564 -4.50 19.15 -17.57
N GLU A 565 -5.20 19.36 -18.68
CA GLU A 565 -6.59 19.00 -18.89
C GLU A 565 -6.74 18.14 -20.16
N LYS A 566 -7.73 17.24 -20.18
CA LYS A 566 -8.08 16.46 -21.38
C LYS A 566 -8.65 17.39 -22.44
N SER A 567 -8.10 17.32 -23.65
CA SER A 567 -8.55 18.18 -24.76
C SER A 567 -9.60 17.49 -25.63
N VAL A 568 -9.45 16.19 -25.86
CA VAL A 568 -10.41 15.35 -26.59
C VAL A 568 -10.56 13.99 -25.92
N ASP A 569 -11.53 13.20 -26.38
CA ASP A 569 -11.65 11.81 -25.97
C ASP A 569 -10.46 10.99 -26.47
N ILE A 570 -9.64 10.49 -25.53
CA ILE A 570 -8.42 9.73 -25.83
C ILE A 570 -8.69 8.49 -26.69
N ARG A 571 -9.92 7.93 -26.65
CA ARG A 571 -10.32 6.77 -27.47
C ARG A 571 -10.21 7.05 -28.97
N SER A 572 -10.41 8.30 -29.38
CA SER A 572 -10.26 8.73 -30.77
C SER A 572 -8.80 8.81 -31.24
N LEU A 573 -7.85 8.83 -30.30
CA LEU A 573 -6.42 8.98 -30.57
C LEU A 573 -5.64 7.68 -30.37
N ILE A 574 -6.19 6.67 -29.71
CA ILE A 574 -5.48 5.39 -29.43
C ILE A 574 -4.88 4.77 -30.68
N GLY A 575 -5.53 4.91 -31.84
CA GLY A 575 -5.03 4.40 -33.12
C GLY A 575 -3.69 5.01 -33.57
N THR A 576 -3.29 6.18 -33.05
CA THR A 576 -2.04 6.87 -33.39
C THR A 576 -0.91 6.58 -32.40
N TYR A 577 -1.18 5.80 -31.36
CA TYR A 577 -0.22 5.46 -30.33
C TYR A 577 0.40 4.08 -30.58
N SER A 578 1.36 3.72 -29.72
CA SER A 578 1.92 2.38 -29.64
C SER A 578 1.39 1.66 -28.40
N LEU A 579 1.19 0.36 -28.49
CA LEU A 579 0.83 -0.49 -27.37
C LEU A 579 1.80 -1.67 -27.21
N LYS A 580 1.94 -2.15 -25.97
CA LYS A 580 2.57 -3.44 -25.64
C LYS A 580 1.73 -4.19 -24.61
N LEU A 581 1.96 -5.49 -24.47
CA LEU A 581 1.44 -6.22 -23.32
C LEU A 581 2.13 -5.70 -22.04
N SER A 582 1.37 -5.52 -20.96
CA SER A 582 1.97 -5.10 -19.70
C SER A 582 2.90 -6.19 -19.18
N ASP A 583 3.99 -5.81 -18.53
CA ASP A 583 4.98 -6.76 -17.98
C ASP A 583 4.38 -7.66 -16.87
N ALA A 584 3.21 -7.28 -16.35
CA ALA A 584 2.40 -8.04 -15.40
C ALA A 584 1.41 -9.02 -16.04
N ALA A 585 1.24 -8.97 -17.36
CA ALA A 585 0.20 -9.67 -18.09
C ALA A 585 0.79 -10.73 -19.05
N TRP A 586 0.03 -11.81 -19.25
CA TRP A 586 0.33 -12.85 -20.23
C TRP A 586 -0.96 -13.30 -20.91
N MET A 587 -0.83 -14.01 -22.03
CA MET A 587 -1.98 -14.53 -22.76
C MET A 587 -2.02 -16.05 -22.71
N GLU A 588 -3.22 -16.59 -22.48
CA GLU A 588 -3.52 -18.01 -22.52
C GLU A 588 -4.56 -18.28 -23.62
N GLU A 589 -4.37 -19.37 -24.36
CA GLU A 589 -5.42 -19.90 -25.24
C GLU A 589 -6.17 -21.01 -24.54
N ILE A 590 -7.49 -20.87 -24.47
CA ILE A 590 -8.36 -21.90 -23.93
C ILE A 590 -9.13 -22.51 -25.09
N THR A 591 -8.74 -23.71 -25.47
CA THR A 591 -9.42 -24.50 -26.50
C THR A 591 -10.42 -25.44 -25.84
N THR A 592 -11.70 -25.23 -26.10
CA THR A 592 -12.77 -26.17 -25.74
C THR A 592 -13.23 -26.92 -26.99
N VAL A 593 -13.99 -28.02 -26.80
CA VAL A 593 -14.50 -28.85 -27.91
C VAL A 593 -15.31 -28.04 -28.96
N LYS A 594 -15.86 -26.88 -28.58
CA LYS A 594 -16.70 -26.04 -29.45
C LYS A 594 -16.09 -24.69 -29.84
N HIS A 595 -15.13 -24.15 -29.07
CA HIS A 595 -14.62 -22.80 -29.25
C HIS A 595 -13.16 -22.67 -28.82
N GLN A 596 -12.38 -21.89 -29.56
CA GLN A 596 -11.07 -21.38 -29.17
C GLN A 596 -11.23 -19.92 -28.77
N ARG A 597 -10.73 -19.56 -27.58
CA ARG A 597 -10.73 -18.19 -27.08
C ARG A 597 -9.37 -17.81 -26.52
N ALA A 598 -9.02 -16.54 -26.62
CA ALA A 598 -7.84 -16.00 -25.95
C ALA A 598 -8.23 -15.22 -24.70
N VAL A 599 -7.50 -15.48 -23.63
CA VAL A 599 -7.71 -14.88 -22.33
C VAL A 599 -6.41 -14.22 -21.90
N LEU A 600 -6.46 -12.92 -21.65
CA LEU A 600 -5.39 -12.22 -20.95
C LEU A 600 -5.50 -12.51 -19.46
N LYS A 601 -4.37 -12.76 -18.83
CA LYS A 601 -4.20 -12.96 -17.40
C LYS A 601 -3.23 -11.91 -16.87
N ARG A 602 -3.39 -11.51 -15.62
CA ARG A 602 -2.53 -10.53 -14.97
C ARG A 602 -2.49 -10.73 -13.46
N ALA A 603 -1.31 -10.59 -12.87
CA ALA A 603 -1.14 -10.69 -11.43
C ALA A 603 -1.88 -9.57 -10.66
N PRO A 604 -2.36 -9.81 -9.42
CA PRO A 604 -2.36 -11.10 -8.74
C PRO A 604 -3.47 -12.07 -9.22
N SER A 605 -4.59 -11.60 -9.79
CA SER A 605 -5.70 -12.50 -10.20
C SER A 605 -6.71 -11.85 -11.16
N TYR A 606 -6.27 -11.02 -12.11
CA TYR A 606 -7.17 -10.47 -13.12
C TYR A 606 -7.15 -11.33 -14.38
N SER A 607 -8.31 -11.55 -14.98
CA SER A 607 -8.43 -12.23 -16.26
C SER A 607 -9.46 -11.58 -17.14
N ARG A 608 -9.20 -11.56 -18.45
CA ARG A 608 -10.11 -10.98 -19.43
C ARG A 608 -10.10 -11.77 -20.73
N GLU A 609 -11.27 -12.20 -21.16
CA GLU A 609 -11.45 -12.76 -22.49
C GLU A 609 -11.38 -11.65 -23.54
N LEU A 610 -10.64 -11.91 -24.62
CA LEU A 610 -10.54 -11.02 -25.77
C LEU A 610 -11.73 -11.26 -26.72
N ASN A 611 -12.40 -10.17 -27.09
CA ASN A 611 -13.50 -10.17 -28.06
C ASN A 611 -12.98 -10.21 -29.50
N SER A 612 -11.79 -9.62 -29.75
CA SER A 612 -11.17 -9.57 -31.07
C SER A 612 -10.06 -10.60 -31.23
N TRP A 613 -10.25 -11.53 -32.19
CA TRP A 613 -9.19 -12.50 -32.49
C TRP A 613 -7.97 -11.87 -33.17
N GLN A 614 -8.19 -10.74 -33.85
CA GLN A 614 -7.15 -9.92 -34.45
C GLN A 614 -6.27 -9.24 -33.41
N LEU A 615 -6.86 -8.72 -32.33
CA LEU A 615 -6.12 -8.14 -31.21
C LEU A 615 -5.23 -9.19 -30.54
N ALA A 616 -5.72 -10.42 -30.36
CA ALA A 616 -4.90 -11.46 -29.77
C ALA A 616 -3.74 -11.88 -30.68
N ARG A 617 -3.96 -11.97 -32.01
CA ARG A 617 -2.87 -12.22 -32.97
C ARG A 617 -1.83 -11.12 -32.90
N TYR A 618 -2.26 -9.86 -32.88
CA TYR A 618 -1.39 -8.71 -32.72
C TYR A 618 -0.57 -8.78 -31.42
N LEU A 619 -1.22 -9.05 -30.28
CA LEU A 619 -0.53 -9.15 -29.00
C LEU A 619 0.44 -10.34 -28.94
N ARG A 620 0.22 -11.43 -29.69
CA ARG A 620 1.23 -12.51 -29.81
C ARG A 620 2.46 -12.08 -30.58
N GLU A 621 2.23 -11.40 -31.70
CA GLU A 621 3.28 -11.08 -32.66
C GLU A 621 4.11 -9.89 -32.19
N PHE A 622 3.45 -8.90 -31.58
CA PHE A 622 4.01 -7.61 -31.27
C PHE A 622 3.97 -7.25 -29.77
N GLY A 623 3.25 -8.00 -28.93
CA GLY A 623 3.01 -7.60 -27.54
C GLY A 623 4.25 -7.59 -26.64
N GLY A 624 5.38 -8.14 -27.09
CA GLY A 624 6.65 -8.07 -26.36
C GLY A 624 7.31 -6.69 -26.36
N GLU A 625 6.97 -5.83 -27.32
CA GLU A 625 7.55 -4.48 -27.48
C GLU A 625 6.46 -3.47 -27.84
N PHE A 626 6.73 -2.17 -27.68
CA PHE A 626 5.77 -1.16 -28.10
C PHE A 626 5.66 -1.12 -29.62
N SER A 627 4.46 -1.38 -30.13
CA SER A 627 4.16 -1.40 -31.57
C SER A 627 2.96 -0.52 -31.90
N LEU A 628 2.96 0.09 -33.09
CA LEU A 628 1.90 1.02 -33.51
C LEU A 628 0.53 0.33 -33.58
N VAL A 629 -0.49 0.97 -32.98
CA VAL A 629 -1.87 0.49 -33.03
C VAL A 629 -2.43 0.57 -34.46
N ALA A 630 -1.91 1.45 -35.31
CA ALA A 630 -2.31 1.51 -36.72
C ALA A 630 -2.20 0.13 -37.43
N HIS A 631 -1.12 -0.62 -37.17
CA HIS A 631 -0.91 -1.97 -37.71
C HIS A 631 -2.01 -2.97 -37.29
N LEU A 632 -2.64 -2.76 -36.14
CA LEU A 632 -3.79 -3.58 -35.71
C LEU A 632 -5.03 -3.33 -36.59
N THR A 633 -5.15 -2.15 -37.21
CA THR A 633 -6.37 -1.69 -37.91
C THR A 633 -6.31 -1.76 -39.44
N ASP A 634 -5.15 -2.06 -40.02
CA ASP A 634 -4.90 -2.02 -41.47
C ASP A 634 -5.85 -2.91 -42.31
N SER A 635 -6.40 -3.96 -41.71
CA SER A 635 -7.33 -4.91 -42.37
C SER A 635 -8.75 -4.92 -41.79
N VAL A 636 -9.12 -3.93 -40.96
CA VAL A 636 -10.42 -3.88 -40.25
C VAL A 636 -11.38 -2.92 -40.95
N ALA A 637 -12.60 -3.40 -41.25
CA ALA A 637 -13.68 -2.56 -41.78
C ALA A 637 -13.99 -1.41 -40.80
N ALA A 638 -14.29 -0.22 -41.32
CA ALA A 638 -14.44 0.99 -40.49
C ALA A 638 -15.39 0.82 -39.28
N ARG A 639 -16.51 0.11 -39.46
CA ARG A 639 -17.50 -0.16 -38.39
C ARG A 639 -16.99 -1.02 -37.23
N ASP A 640 -15.94 -1.81 -37.46
CA ASP A 640 -15.39 -2.74 -36.47
C ASP A 640 -14.15 -2.15 -35.78
N ARG A 641 -13.65 -1.00 -36.27
CA ARG A 641 -12.52 -0.27 -35.66
C ARG A 641 -12.89 0.36 -34.32
N ASP A 642 -14.07 0.96 -34.20
CA ASP A 642 -14.50 1.62 -32.95
C ASP A 642 -14.58 0.62 -31.80
N LYS A 643 -15.18 -0.56 -32.03
CA LYS A 643 -15.25 -1.64 -31.03
C LYS A 643 -13.86 -2.15 -30.63
N LEU A 644 -12.95 -2.21 -31.59
CA LEU A 644 -11.56 -2.63 -31.35
C LEU A 644 -10.82 -1.59 -30.51
N MET A 645 -10.97 -0.30 -30.81
CA MET A 645 -10.37 0.78 -30.04
C MET A 645 -10.96 0.88 -28.63
N ASP A 646 -12.27 0.66 -28.49
CA ASP A 646 -12.91 0.55 -27.18
C ASP A 646 -12.31 -0.61 -26.38
N GLU A 647 -12.16 -1.79 -26.99
CA GLU A 647 -11.52 -2.95 -26.34
C GLU A 647 -10.09 -2.62 -25.89
N VAL A 648 -9.28 -2.02 -26.77
CA VAL A 648 -7.91 -1.58 -26.45
C VAL A 648 -7.92 -0.59 -25.28
N PHE A 649 -8.80 0.41 -25.28
CA PHE A 649 -8.93 1.35 -24.17
C PHE A 649 -9.28 0.63 -22.86
N VAL A 650 -10.20 -0.34 -22.89
CA VAL A 650 -10.55 -1.06 -21.66
C VAL A 650 -9.39 -1.93 -21.18
N LEU A 651 -8.65 -2.59 -22.07
CA LEU A 651 -7.45 -3.34 -21.69
C LEU A 651 -6.38 -2.43 -21.08
N TRP A 652 -6.23 -1.20 -21.60
CA TRP A 652 -5.31 -0.22 -21.05
C TRP A 652 -5.76 0.27 -19.67
N ARG A 653 -7.06 0.58 -19.52
CA ARG A 653 -7.68 0.95 -18.23
C ARG A 653 -7.50 -0.12 -17.16
N GLU A 654 -7.62 -1.38 -17.55
CA GLU A 654 -7.44 -2.55 -16.67
C GLU A 654 -5.99 -3.03 -16.57
N ARG A 655 -5.07 -2.30 -17.23
CA ARG A 655 -3.61 -2.51 -17.19
C ARG A 655 -3.17 -3.87 -17.70
N PHE A 656 -3.92 -4.47 -18.62
CA PHE A 656 -3.45 -5.64 -19.37
C PHE A 656 -2.43 -5.25 -20.44
N ILE A 657 -2.55 -4.04 -20.96
CA ILE A 657 -1.62 -3.45 -21.93
C ILE A 657 -1.14 -2.09 -21.43
N ASP A 658 0.00 -1.66 -21.92
CA ASP A 658 0.49 -0.29 -21.79
C ASP A 658 0.38 0.41 -23.15
N VAL A 659 -0.08 1.66 -23.15
CA VAL A 659 -0.21 2.51 -24.33
C VAL A 659 0.62 3.76 -24.12
N ARG A 660 1.39 4.17 -25.13
CA ARG A 660 2.24 5.37 -25.11
C ARG A 660 2.30 6.03 -26.50
N PRO A 661 2.47 7.36 -26.58
CA PRO A 661 2.82 8.04 -27.81
C PRO A 661 4.11 7.48 -28.43
N GLU A 662 4.18 7.43 -29.77
CA GLU A 662 5.34 6.89 -30.50
C GLU A 662 6.65 7.61 -30.13
N ARG A 663 6.60 8.93 -29.94
CA ARG A 663 7.75 9.74 -29.49
C ARG A 663 8.34 9.29 -28.16
N LEU A 664 7.55 8.62 -27.32
CA LEU A 664 7.97 8.06 -26.02
C LEU A 664 8.24 6.54 -26.09
N ALA A 665 7.88 5.87 -27.18
CA ALA A 665 8.01 4.41 -27.30
C ALA A 665 9.47 3.95 -27.41
N HIS A 666 10.38 4.83 -27.83
CA HIS A 666 11.81 4.55 -27.99
C HIS A 666 12.68 5.01 -26.80
N LEU A 667 12.07 5.58 -25.75
CA LEU A 667 12.75 6.02 -24.53
C LEU A 667 12.60 4.93 -23.44
N ILE A 668 13.33 3.82 -23.57
CA ILE A 668 13.49 2.82 -22.50
C ILE A 668 14.96 2.39 -22.44
#